data_AF-A0A1E5RHI0-F1
#
_entry.id   AF-A0A1E5RHI0-F1
#
_cell.length_a   1.000
_cell.length_b   1.000
_cell.length_c   1.000
_cell.angle_alpha   90.00
_cell.angle_beta   90.00
_cell.angle_gamma   90.00
#
_symmetry.space_group_name_H-M   'P 1'
#
loop_
_entity.id
_entity.type
_entity.pdbx_description
1 polymer ?
#
loop_
_entity_poly.entity_id
_entity_poly.type
_entity_poly.pdbx_seq_one_letter_code
_entity_poly.pdbx_strand_id
1 'polypeptide(L)'
;MASNLAFFHNTLHAVPAPSTIKDALPSHILFQLSNDLLEKVNCTLQSEILNLLNSNKELNFIVANSYNKDSKLRQLIRTSMIMDPNSLQLCNSVLMNPEMKSLSIFSAYTHTVFENKTQLFHWIIHDCTQHQDFFELTTLVLKMWNKNPESLENEIVFKKIILPNFLLKQKDEINTRDLRFLLSFFEKNPHITLNVSEISSFLTKANSVRKINPELNKKCLGFIFNLNHKENFNQSLVILDHYDSLLQDIAISNVAGVAMTWEALLKVQPDLLKHNTYIIYHLLKTFKKTILYQDYGLKIFEKLYPVEYFLKHQSLIGPFLQYAILKKDSDMAQNIITTISENVENYSKFNLSKYYSQLLILHLSFNDSNGTSNMISKILKRQKNNLLPPYDLELIIRHILKFPRSKANESDQTQKMKVLSVKIQEAIYLFNKTTKDLSNQELVAYYTNCYPPVIKACVENLKLCRNSAYEITNQTQYLKNINIIDAMFKNVKKWTPPGQKPPRAFQQSISSIYFDFLTHCTLQPKALSAVNCLQIAKTNFTMSLNELANKTVSPQNPFNINQNLAITTKLIVNYANRIVILKNILKNAKKQKNFDITKWCVGELKKYMGQDSYAFEQKILSQKYHQRQSKNEKNHVNIMSLK
;
A
#
# COMPACT_ATOMS: atom_id res chain seq x y z
N MET A 1 44.22 11.35 8.01
CA MET A 1 43.78 12.01 9.26
C MET A 1 44.82 12.99 9.77
N ALA A 2 46.04 12.55 10.15
CA ALA A 2 47.12 13.46 10.57
C ALA A 2 47.58 14.46 9.47
N SER A 3 47.49 14.08 8.19
CA SER A 3 47.86 14.92 7.05
C SER A 3 46.99 16.17 6.85
N ASN A 4 45.70 16.09 7.18
CA ASN A 4 44.76 17.20 6.99
C ASN A 4 44.86 18.20 8.15
N LEU A 5 45.16 17.74 9.37
CA LEU A 5 45.44 18.57 10.55
C LEU A 5 46.77 19.33 10.41
N ALA A 6 47.82 18.68 9.89
CA ALA A 6 49.12 19.32 9.64
C ALA A 6 49.03 20.44 8.58
N PHE A 7 48.20 20.25 7.55
CA PHE A 7 47.96 21.29 6.54
C PHE A 7 47.16 22.48 7.07
N PHE A 8 46.18 22.23 7.95
CA PHE A 8 45.40 23.28 8.61
C PHE A 8 46.29 24.16 9.51
N HIS A 9 47.17 23.53 10.31
CA HIS A 9 48.13 24.22 11.17
C HIS A 9 49.11 25.11 10.37
N ASN A 10 49.53 24.66 9.18
CA ASN A 10 50.46 25.40 8.32
C ASN A 10 49.80 26.55 7.55
N THR A 11 48.48 26.48 7.29
CA THR A 11 47.77 27.55 6.54
C THR A 11 47.44 28.74 7.46
N LEU A 12 47.17 28.50 8.75
CA LEU A 12 46.95 29.54 9.75
C LEU A 12 48.25 30.26 10.16
N HIS A 13 49.38 29.55 10.23
CA HIS A 13 50.69 30.18 10.48
C HIS A 13 51.21 31.08 9.35
N ALA A 14 50.57 31.08 8.17
CA ALA A 14 50.91 32.00 7.09
C ALA A 14 50.29 33.41 7.28
N VAL A 15 49.48 33.61 8.31
CA VAL A 15 48.95 34.92 8.70
C VAL A 15 49.89 35.56 9.75
N PRO A 16 50.32 36.83 9.58
CA PRO A 16 51.29 37.45 10.48
C PRO A 16 50.74 37.64 11.90
N ALA A 17 51.65 37.59 12.88
CA ALA A 17 51.41 37.59 14.33
C ALA A 17 50.52 38.74 14.86
N PRO A 18 49.94 38.60 16.07
CA PRO A 18 48.75 39.34 16.54
C PRO A 18 48.91 40.86 16.75
N SER A 19 50.10 41.43 16.61
CA SER A 19 50.35 42.84 16.92
C SER A 19 49.94 43.82 15.81
N THR A 20 49.54 43.34 14.64
CA THR A 20 49.13 44.19 13.50
C THR A 20 47.66 44.05 13.08
N ILE A 21 46.86 43.21 13.74
CA ILE A 21 45.41 43.10 13.49
C ILE A 21 44.67 44.15 14.32
N LYS A 22 44.97 45.43 14.11
CA LYS A 22 44.15 46.55 14.59
C LYS A 22 43.37 47.24 13.47
N ASP A 23 43.71 46.94 12.22
CA ASP A 23 42.95 47.38 11.05
C ASP A 23 42.08 46.21 10.57
N ALA A 24 40.77 46.40 10.60
CA ALA A 24 39.79 45.39 10.23
C ALA A 24 40.08 44.84 8.83
N LEU A 25 40.29 43.52 8.73
CA LEU A 25 40.28 42.80 7.47
C LEU A 25 39.01 43.20 6.68
N PRO A 26 39.14 43.61 5.40
CA PRO A 26 37.98 43.97 4.58
C PRO A 26 36.94 42.85 4.59
N SER A 27 35.66 43.23 4.70
CA SER A 27 34.53 42.28 4.85
C SER A 27 34.46 41.22 3.75
N HIS A 28 35.00 41.49 2.56
CA HIS A 28 35.06 40.53 1.46
C HIS A 28 36.11 39.42 1.69
N ILE A 29 37.22 39.70 2.36
CA ILE A 29 38.26 38.70 2.69
C ILE A 29 37.77 37.76 3.79
N LEU A 30 37.10 38.31 4.82
CA LEU A 30 36.45 37.51 5.87
C LEU A 30 35.35 36.61 5.29
N PHE A 31 34.60 37.11 4.31
CA PHE A 31 33.57 36.33 3.60
C PHE A 31 34.17 35.20 2.76
N GLN A 32 35.30 35.46 2.08
CA GLN A 32 35.98 34.46 1.26
C GLN A 32 36.64 33.37 2.11
N LEU A 33 37.24 33.74 3.24
CA LEU A 33 37.75 32.79 4.25
C LEU A 33 36.63 31.95 4.87
N SER A 34 35.44 32.53 5.13
CA SER A 34 34.26 31.77 5.58
C SER A 34 33.81 30.74 4.55
N ASN A 35 33.76 31.13 3.27
CA ASN A 35 33.37 30.24 2.18
C ASN A 35 34.39 29.10 1.97
N ASP A 36 35.68 29.37 2.05
CA ASP A 36 36.74 28.36 1.96
C ASP A 36 36.70 27.38 3.14
N LEU A 37 36.35 27.87 4.34
CA LEU A 37 36.12 27.04 5.53
C LEU A 37 34.88 26.14 5.32
N LEU A 38 33.79 26.71 4.81
CA LEU A 38 32.53 25.99 4.57
C LEU A 38 32.63 24.95 3.45
N GLU A 39 33.41 25.20 2.39
CA GLU A 39 33.68 24.22 1.33
C GLU A 39 34.53 23.04 1.82
N LYS A 40 35.53 23.29 2.67
CA LYS A 40 36.48 22.26 3.14
C LYS A 40 35.98 21.45 4.33
N VAL A 41 35.01 21.94 5.11
CA VAL A 41 34.42 21.25 6.28
C VAL A 41 33.34 20.23 5.91
N ASN A 42 33.13 19.96 4.62
CA ASN A 42 32.04 19.10 4.17
C ASN A 42 32.13 17.65 4.71
N CYS A 43 31.06 17.25 5.40
CA CYS A 43 30.66 15.93 5.93
C CYS A 43 31.48 15.20 7.01
N THR A 44 32.80 15.37 7.15
CA THR A 44 33.60 14.53 8.09
C THR A 44 34.04 15.22 9.39
N LEU A 45 33.96 16.56 9.48
CA LEU A 45 34.53 17.36 10.58
C LEU A 45 33.51 17.97 11.55
N GLN A 46 32.20 17.68 11.42
CA GLN A 46 31.17 18.36 12.25
C GLN A 46 31.37 18.19 13.77
N SER A 47 31.98 17.09 14.23
CA SER A 47 32.31 16.87 15.65
C SER A 47 33.60 17.56 16.11
N GLU A 48 34.44 18.05 15.19
CA GLU A 48 35.76 18.61 15.50
C GLU A 48 35.77 20.14 15.55
N ILE A 49 34.71 20.78 15.07
CA ILE A 49 34.62 22.25 14.98
C ILE A 49 34.70 22.90 16.35
N LEU A 50 34.06 22.32 17.38
CA LEU A 50 34.16 22.85 18.74
C LEU A 50 35.57 22.72 19.30
N ASN A 51 36.28 21.63 18.99
CA ASN A 51 37.67 21.45 19.37
C ASN A 51 38.57 22.49 18.68
N LEU A 52 38.34 22.74 17.39
CA LEU A 52 39.06 23.75 16.61
C LEU A 52 38.82 25.15 17.16
N LEU A 53 37.58 25.51 17.48
CA LEU A 53 37.24 26.78 18.11
C LEU A 53 37.90 26.92 19.49
N ASN A 54 37.94 25.85 20.28
CA ASN A 54 38.60 25.87 21.58
C ASN A 54 40.11 26.12 21.48
N SER A 55 40.77 25.62 20.41
CA SER A 55 42.22 25.71 20.26
C SER A 55 42.73 26.89 19.41
N ASN A 56 41.87 27.59 18.66
CA ASN A 56 42.30 28.54 17.63
C ASN A 56 41.64 29.92 17.76
N LYS A 57 42.43 30.92 18.19
CA LYS A 57 41.97 32.32 18.37
C LYS A 57 41.56 33.01 17.07
N GLU A 58 42.30 32.81 15.98
CA GLU A 58 41.98 33.40 14.68
C GLU A 58 40.64 32.89 14.15
N LEU A 59 40.39 31.58 14.32
CA LEU A 59 39.11 30.98 13.96
C LEU A 59 37.96 31.55 14.80
N ASN A 60 38.18 31.77 16.10
CA ASN A 60 37.19 32.40 16.97
C ASN A 60 36.84 33.81 16.49
N PHE A 61 37.84 34.61 16.11
CA PHE A 61 37.62 35.94 15.56
C PHE A 61 36.80 35.92 14.25
N ILE A 62 37.14 35.00 13.33
CA ILE A 62 36.41 34.85 12.06
C ILE A 62 34.96 34.41 12.32
N VAL A 63 34.76 33.41 13.17
CA VAL A 63 33.43 32.90 13.50
C VAL A 63 32.60 33.99 14.15
N ALA A 64 33.17 34.72 15.10
CA ALA A 64 32.46 35.76 15.82
C ALA A 64 32.01 36.93 14.94
N ASN A 65 32.82 37.32 13.94
CA ASN A 65 32.46 38.36 12.99
C ASN A 65 31.46 37.91 11.91
N SER A 66 31.41 36.61 11.62
CA SER A 66 30.58 36.04 10.55
C SER A 66 29.27 35.42 11.05
N TYR A 67 29.18 35.05 12.33
CA TYR A 67 28.05 34.31 12.91
C TYR A 67 26.70 34.97 12.64
N ASN A 68 26.58 36.27 12.88
CA ASN A 68 25.33 37.00 12.67
C ASN A 68 24.92 37.12 11.18
N LYS A 69 25.87 36.95 10.25
CA LYS A 69 25.67 37.15 8.81
C LYS A 69 25.48 35.86 8.02
N ASP A 70 26.00 34.74 8.53
CA ASP A 70 26.06 33.47 7.79
C ASP A 70 25.25 32.36 8.48
N SER A 71 24.11 31.99 7.88
CA SER A 71 23.25 30.92 8.40
C SER A 71 23.92 29.55 8.37
N LYS A 72 24.73 29.23 7.35
CA LYS A 72 25.42 27.94 7.26
C LYS A 72 26.42 27.78 8.40
N LEU A 73 27.14 28.84 8.73
CA LEU A 73 28.05 28.84 9.86
C LEU A 73 27.32 28.61 11.19
N ARG A 74 26.19 29.31 11.41
CA ARG A 74 25.34 29.06 12.59
C ARG A 74 24.84 27.62 12.64
N GLN A 75 24.33 27.10 11.53
CA GLN A 75 23.87 25.72 11.40
C GLN A 75 24.95 24.72 11.80
N LEU A 76 26.17 24.96 11.33
CA LEU A 76 27.32 24.11 11.53
C LEU A 76 27.72 24.07 13.01
N ILE A 77 27.79 25.24 13.66
CA ILE A 77 28.08 25.38 15.08
C ILE A 77 26.98 24.74 15.93
N ARG A 78 25.71 25.05 15.67
CA ARG A 78 24.60 24.43 16.42
C ARG A 78 24.58 22.92 16.24
N THR A 79 24.90 22.43 15.03
CA THR A 79 24.99 20.99 14.78
C THR A 79 26.15 20.36 15.56
N SER A 80 27.33 20.99 15.61
CA SER A 80 28.48 20.46 16.36
C SER A 80 28.18 20.41 17.86
N MET A 81 27.54 21.44 18.41
CA MET A 81 27.06 21.50 19.81
C MET A 81 26.06 20.39 20.15
N ILE A 82 25.30 19.91 19.18
CA ILE A 82 24.34 18.81 19.36
C ILE A 82 25.00 17.44 19.14
N MET A 83 25.99 17.37 18.24
CA MET A 83 26.54 16.12 17.79
C MET A 83 27.63 15.56 18.71
N ASP A 84 28.32 16.41 19.47
CA ASP A 84 29.41 15.99 20.35
C ASP A 84 28.92 15.47 21.72
N PRO A 85 29.30 14.26 22.17
CA PRO A 85 29.01 13.78 23.53
C PRO A 85 29.59 14.68 24.64
N ASN A 86 30.70 15.37 24.38
CA ASN A 86 31.37 16.33 25.28
C ASN A 86 30.92 17.78 25.06
N SER A 87 29.85 17.99 24.28
CA SER A 87 29.47 19.33 23.83
C SER A 87 29.26 20.32 24.96
N LEU A 88 28.77 19.90 26.13
CA LEU A 88 28.57 20.81 27.25
C LEU A 88 29.90 21.43 27.72
N GLN A 89 30.93 20.61 27.92
CA GLN A 89 32.25 21.08 28.36
C GLN A 89 32.92 21.96 27.30
N LEU A 90 32.82 21.56 26.03
CA LEU A 90 33.39 22.32 24.91
C LEU A 90 32.64 23.62 24.63
N CYS A 91 31.31 23.63 24.71
CA CYS A 91 30.52 24.86 24.64
C CYS A 91 30.90 25.81 25.76
N ASN A 92 31.07 25.29 26.98
CA ASN A 92 31.47 26.10 28.13
C ASN A 92 32.90 26.63 27.99
N SER A 93 33.83 25.88 27.40
CA SER A 93 35.19 26.39 27.15
C SER A 93 35.21 27.46 26.06
N VAL A 94 34.40 27.30 25.00
CA VAL A 94 34.22 28.33 23.96
C VAL A 94 33.54 29.58 24.52
N LEU A 95 32.54 29.43 25.39
CA LEU A 95 31.87 30.52 26.10
C LEU A 95 32.81 31.34 26.99
N MET A 96 33.77 30.67 27.62
CA MET A 96 34.77 31.30 28.49
C MET A 96 35.86 32.03 27.71
N ASN A 97 35.90 31.92 26.38
CA ASN A 97 36.82 32.69 25.57
C ASN A 97 36.41 34.19 25.57
N PRO A 98 37.27 35.12 26.03
CA PRO A 98 36.98 36.55 26.09
C PRO A 98 36.59 37.17 24.74
N GLU A 99 37.15 36.65 23.65
CA GLU A 99 36.88 37.10 22.28
C GLU A 99 35.45 36.71 21.86
N MET A 100 34.98 35.53 22.26
CA MET A 100 33.61 35.07 21.96
C MET A 100 32.57 35.74 22.88
N LYS A 101 32.95 36.05 24.12
CA LYS A 101 32.09 36.70 25.11
C LYS A 101 31.74 38.15 24.74
N SER A 102 32.63 38.86 24.05
CA SER A 102 32.43 40.25 23.63
C SER A 102 31.58 40.40 22.36
N LEU A 103 31.36 39.32 21.60
CA LEU A 103 30.82 39.38 20.23
C LEU A 103 29.35 38.97 20.09
N SER A 104 28.52 39.23 21.11
CA SER A 104 27.05 39.10 21.10
C SER A 104 26.43 37.72 20.80
N ILE A 105 27.18 36.71 20.37
CA ILE A 105 26.66 35.37 20.05
C ILE A 105 25.91 34.78 21.25
N PHE A 106 26.42 35.05 22.46
CA PHE A 106 25.84 34.57 23.71
C PHE A 106 25.27 35.68 24.60
N SER A 107 25.23 36.94 24.13
CA SER A 107 24.83 38.07 25.00
C SER A 107 23.38 38.04 25.44
N ALA A 108 22.53 37.28 24.74
CA ALA A 108 21.14 37.05 25.14
C ALA A 108 20.99 36.01 26.28
N TYR A 109 22.06 35.29 26.63
CA TYR A 109 22.06 34.31 27.70
C TYR A 109 22.70 34.92 28.95
N THR A 110 21.90 35.07 30.01
CA THR A 110 22.34 35.70 31.27
C THR A 110 23.28 34.82 32.11
N HIS A 111 23.39 33.52 31.79
CA HIS A 111 24.24 32.60 32.52
C HIS A 111 25.66 32.53 31.92
N THR A 112 26.65 32.35 32.79
CA THR A 112 28.07 32.28 32.41
C THR A 112 28.47 30.93 31.83
N VAL A 113 27.69 29.86 32.07
CA VAL A 113 27.99 28.46 31.74
C VAL A 113 26.67 27.71 31.49
N PHE A 114 26.66 26.74 30.58
CA PHE A 114 25.58 25.74 30.50
C PHE A 114 25.81 24.63 31.54
N GLU A 115 24.93 24.54 32.52
CA GLU A 115 24.97 23.52 33.59
C GLU A 115 24.51 22.16 33.10
N ASN A 116 23.65 22.13 32.08
CA ASN A 116 23.11 20.90 31.52
C ASN A 116 22.72 21.05 30.04
N LYS A 117 22.46 19.92 29.38
CA LYS A 117 22.09 19.88 27.95
C LYS A 117 20.75 20.58 27.66
N THR A 118 19.86 20.70 28.64
CA THR A 118 18.57 21.40 28.50
C THR A 118 18.78 22.90 28.37
N GLN A 119 19.69 23.48 29.16
CA GLN A 119 20.08 24.88 29.05
C GLN A 119 20.73 25.20 27.70
N LEU A 120 21.66 24.35 27.24
CA LEU A 120 22.24 24.45 25.90
C LEU A 120 21.16 24.39 24.81
N PHE A 121 20.15 23.53 24.98
CA PHE A 121 19.03 23.44 24.04
C PHE A 121 18.19 24.71 24.01
N HIS A 122 17.80 25.25 25.17
CA HIS A 122 17.05 26.50 25.24
C HIS A 122 17.81 27.65 24.56
N TRP A 123 19.13 27.69 24.72
CA TRP A 123 19.96 28.66 24.00
C TRP A 123 19.90 28.45 22.48
N ILE A 124 20.06 27.22 21.99
CA ILE A 124 19.96 26.93 20.53
C ILE A 124 18.59 27.34 19.98
N ILE A 125 17.50 27.09 20.72
CA ILE A 125 16.16 27.51 20.32
C ILE A 125 16.06 29.03 20.24
N HIS A 126 16.53 29.72 21.28
CA HIS A 126 16.52 31.17 21.34
C HIS A 126 17.33 31.76 20.18
N ASP A 127 18.54 31.27 19.96
CA ASP A 127 19.45 31.70 18.91
C ASP A 127 18.85 31.47 17.50
N CYS A 128 18.30 30.28 17.23
CA CYS A 128 17.57 30.03 15.99
C CYS A 128 16.38 30.98 15.80
N THR A 129 15.66 31.31 16.87
CA THR A 129 14.49 32.20 16.82
C THR A 129 14.92 33.65 16.55
N GLN A 130 15.98 34.11 17.23
CA GLN A 130 16.56 35.44 17.08
C GLN A 130 17.05 35.68 15.64
N HIS A 131 17.63 34.66 15.01
CA HIS A 131 18.14 34.74 13.63
C HIS A 131 17.14 34.27 12.56
N GLN A 132 15.90 33.93 12.94
CA GLN A 132 14.85 33.41 12.05
C GLN A 132 15.25 32.13 11.27
N ASP A 133 16.17 31.32 11.81
CA ASP A 133 16.67 30.08 11.21
C ASP A 133 15.72 28.89 11.50
N PHE A 134 14.42 29.08 11.25
CA PHE A 134 13.36 28.15 11.65
C PHE A 134 13.45 26.75 11.01
N PHE A 135 13.96 26.68 9.78
CA PHE A 135 14.16 25.42 9.08
C PHE A 135 15.25 24.57 9.74
N GLU A 136 16.34 25.21 10.16
CA GLU A 136 17.44 24.57 10.88
C GLU A 136 16.99 24.10 12.25
N LEU A 137 16.23 24.94 12.96
CA LEU A 137 15.69 24.62 14.28
C LEU A 137 14.94 23.30 14.28
N THR A 138 14.05 23.08 13.31
CA THR A 138 13.30 21.82 13.18
C THR A 138 14.26 20.63 13.02
N THR A 139 15.30 20.79 12.18
CA THR A 139 16.29 19.73 11.92
C THR A 139 17.16 19.43 13.15
N LEU A 140 17.57 20.45 13.89
CA LEU A 140 18.37 20.35 15.10
C LEU A 140 17.60 19.68 16.24
N VAL A 141 16.34 20.09 16.43
CA VAL A 141 15.39 19.47 17.37
C VAL A 141 15.22 17.98 17.05
N LEU A 142 15.02 17.61 15.77
CA LEU A 142 14.91 16.22 15.33
C LEU A 142 16.18 15.40 15.59
N LYS A 143 17.36 16.00 15.39
CA LYS A 143 18.64 15.36 15.69
C LYS A 143 18.80 15.14 17.20
N MET A 144 18.40 16.10 18.01
CA MET A 144 18.50 16.00 19.46
C MET A 144 17.53 15.03 20.07
N TRP A 145 16.26 15.07 19.67
CA TRP A 145 15.27 14.14 20.20
C TRP A 145 15.66 12.68 19.96
N ASN A 146 16.27 12.39 18.80
CA ASN A 146 16.80 11.06 18.50
C ASN A 146 17.94 10.63 19.45
N LYS A 147 18.67 11.58 20.05
CA LYS A 147 19.75 11.31 21.00
C LYS A 147 19.27 11.31 22.45
N ASN A 148 18.45 12.27 22.83
CA ASN A 148 17.94 12.47 24.19
C ASN A 148 16.43 12.77 24.12
N PRO A 149 15.56 11.74 24.13
CA PRO A 149 14.12 11.95 24.01
C PRO A 149 13.50 12.71 25.20
N GLU A 150 14.15 12.65 26.37
CA GLU A 150 13.71 13.24 27.64
C GLU A 150 13.98 14.76 27.71
N SER A 151 14.89 15.31 26.90
CA SER A 151 15.25 16.74 26.97
C SER A 151 14.21 17.68 26.35
N LEU A 152 13.08 17.16 25.88
CA LEU A 152 12.05 17.87 25.10
C LEU A 152 10.70 17.95 25.82
N GLU A 153 10.68 17.81 27.15
CA GLU A 153 9.48 17.93 27.99
C GLU A 153 8.85 19.33 28.00
N ASN A 154 9.50 20.34 27.41
CA ASN A 154 8.97 21.69 27.35
C ASN A 154 7.89 21.84 26.26
N GLU A 155 6.63 21.53 26.63
CA GLU A 155 5.44 21.69 25.78
C GLU A 155 5.38 23.07 25.10
N ILE A 156 5.78 24.13 25.82
CA ILE A 156 5.73 25.51 25.32
C ILE A 156 6.64 25.68 24.10
N VAL A 157 7.87 25.17 24.19
CA VAL A 157 8.84 25.21 23.07
C VAL A 157 8.28 24.44 21.88
N PHE A 158 7.68 23.28 22.13
CA PHE A 158 7.10 22.50 21.03
C PHE A 158 5.94 23.21 20.37
N LYS A 159 4.92 23.64 21.13
CA LYS A 159 3.71 24.29 20.59
C LYS A 159 4.00 25.65 19.96
N LYS A 160 4.85 26.48 20.56
CA LYS A 160 5.08 27.84 20.07
C LYS A 160 6.11 27.92 18.96
N ILE A 161 7.05 26.97 18.90
CA ILE A 161 8.23 27.10 18.05
C ILE A 161 8.37 25.91 17.10
N ILE A 162 8.34 24.68 17.60
CA ILE A 162 8.61 23.51 16.74
C ILE A 162 7.44 23.21 15.81
N LEU A 163 6.23 23.15 16.36
CA LEU A 163 5.03 22.77 15.62
C LEU A 163 4.68 23.78 14.51
N PRO A 164 4.65 25.11 14.72
CA PRO A 164 4.33 26.06 13.66
C PRO A 164 5.34 25.98 12.52
N ASN A 165 6.64 25.89 12.83
CA ASN A 165 7.69 25.78 11.81
C ASN A 165 7.61 24.47 11.02
N PHE A 166 7.30 23.37 11.70
CA PHE A 166 6.99 22.12 11.02
C PHE A 166 5.81 22.29 10.07
N LEU A 167 4.76 22.97 10.51
CA LEU A 167 3.52 23.18 9.76
C LEU A 167 3.66 24.24 8.65
N LEU A 168 4.69 25.08 8.66
CA LEU A 168 5.01 26.04 7.59
C LEU A 168 5.89 25.46 6.47
N LYS A 169 6.66 24.39 6.71
CA LYS A 169 7.49 23.75 5.66
C LYS A 169 6.67 23.40 4.41
N GLN A 170 7.24 23.65 3.22
CA GLN A 170 6.58 23.34 1.97
C GLN A 170 6.34 21.83 1.82
N LYS A 171 5.36 21.46 0.98
CA LYS A 171 4.88 20.09 0.83
C LYS A 171 5.99 19.09 0.46
N ASP A 172 6.97 19.53 -0.33
CA ASP A 172 8.05 18.70 -0.88
C ASP A 172 9.27 18.62 0.06
N GLU A 173 9.36 19.47 1.07
CA GLU A 173 10.47 19.53 2.02
C GLU A 173 10.29 18.59 3.23
N ILE A 174 9.07 18.10 3.43
CA ILE A 174 8.75 17.22 4.55
C ILE A 174 9.06 15.79 4.17
N ASN A 175 10.09 15.26 4.82
CA ASN A 175 10.46 13.87 4.68
C ASN A 175 9.64 12.99 5.65
N THR A 176 9.76 11.67 5.48
CA THR A 176 9.08 10.69 6.35
C THR A 176 9.61 10.65 7.79
N ARG A 177 10.80 11.21 8.06
CA ARG A 177 11.40 11.28 9.40
C ARG A 177 10.71 12.35 10.24
N ASP A 178 10.46 13.51 9.64
CA ASP A 178 9.78 14.66 10.21
C ASP A 178 8.39 14.26 10.77
N LEU A 179 7.56 13.58 9.97
CA LEU A 179 6.24 13.12 10.42
C LEU A 179 6.29 12.02 11.49
N ARG A 180 7.28 11.12 11.44
CA ARG A 180 7.46 10.10 12.48
C ARG A 180 7.78 10.72 13.83
N PHE A 181 8.62 11.75 13.83
CA PHE A 181 8.94 12.50 15.04
C PHE A 181 7.68 13.13 15.64
N LEU A 182 6.90 13.85 14.84
CA LEU A 182 5.68 14.47 15.39
C LEU A 182 4.74 13.44 16.00
N LEU A 183 4.48 12.33 15.29
CA LEU A 183 3.61 11.27 15.82
C LEU A 183 4.11 10.74 17.16
N SER A 184 5.37 10.35 17.22
CA SER A 184 5.98 9.81 18.44
C SER A 184 6.07 10.83 19.57
N PHE A 185 6.25 12.11 19.24
CA PHE A 185 6.20 13.20 20.21
C PHE A 185 4.78 13.34 20.81
N PHE A 186 3.74 13.33 19.97
CA PHE A 186 2.37 13.41 20.47
C PHE A 186 1.92 12.15 21.22
N GLU A 187 2.37 10.96 20.79
CA GLU A 187 2.12 9.70 21.50
C GLU A 187 2.70 9.71 22.92
N LYS A 188 3.87 10.34 23.10
CA LYS A 188 4.48 10.54 24.43
C LYS A 188 3.83 11.66 25.23
N ASN A 189 3.23 12.65 24.57
CA ASN A 189 2.64 13.82 25.19
C ASN A 189 1.14 13.96 24.83
N PRO A 190 0.27 13.05 25.28
CA PRO A 190 -1.14 12.99 24.87
C PRO A 190 -2.00 14.16 25.36
N HIS A 191 -1.48 15.01 26.25
CA HIS A 191 -2.12 16.24 26.73
C HIS A 191 -2.01 17.40 25.74
N ILE A 192 -1.07 17.34 24.79
CA ILE A 192 -0.85 18.35 23.76
C ILE A 192 -1.96 18.25 22.71
N THR A 193 -2.87 19.22 22.72
CA THR A 193 -3.93 19.36 21.72
C THR A 193 -3.48 20.18 20.51
N LEU A 194 -4.07 19.89 19.35
CA LEU A 194 -3.88 20.62 18.10
C LEU A 194 -5.14 21.43 17.76
N ASN A 195 -4.97 22.67 17.35
CA ASN A 195 -6.08 23.48 16.84
C ASN A 195 -6.45 23.10 15.40
N VAL A 196 -7.55 23.67 14.88
CA VAL A 196 -8.09 23.30 13.57
C VAL A 196 -7.13 23.56 12.41
N SER A 197 -6.45 24.70 12.43
CA SER A 197 -5.49 25.06 11.40
C SER A 197 -4.27 24.13 11.41
N GLU A 198 -3.86 23.69 12.60
CA GLU A 198 -2.73 22.80 12.81
C GLU A 198 -3.04 21.38 12.35
N ILE A 199 -4.23 20.88 12.67
CA ILE A 199 -4.73 19.59 12.18
C ILE A 199 -4.78 19.59 10.65
N SER A 200 -5.39 20.61 10.03
CA SER A 200 -5.48 20.71 8.57
C SER A 200 -4.09 20.73 7.91
N SER A 201 -3.16 21.49 8.49
CA SER A 201 -1.77 21.55 8.01
C SER A 201 -1.07 20.20 8.18
N PHE A 202 -1.26 19.52 9.31
CA PHE A 202 -0.69 18.20 9.56
C PHE A 202 -1.26 17.16 8.60
N LEU A 203 -2.57 17.17 8.33
CA LEU A 203 -3.23 16.29 7.35
C LEU A 203 -2.67 16.50 5.95
N THR A 204 -2.52 17.75 5.53
CA THR A 204 -1.96 18.11 4.23
C THR A 204 -0.55 17.53 4.06
N LYS A 205 0.25 17.55 5.13
CA LYS A 205 1.63 17.01 5.16
C LYS A 205 1.66 15.50 5.24
N ALA A 206 0.81 14.91 6.07
CA ALA A 206 0.62 13.46 6.11
C ALA A 206 0.23 12.94 4.71
N ASN A 207 -0.63 13.67 4.00
CA ASN A 207 -1.08 13.35 2.65
C ASN A 207 0.01 13.57 1.58
N SER A 208 1.04 14.38 1.83
CA SER A 208 2.17 14.53 0.89
C SER A 208 3.04 13.29 0.84
N VAL A 209 3.30 12.65 1.98
CA VAL A 209 4.09 11.41 2.04
C VAL A 209 3.30 10.16 1.65
N ARG A 210 2.01 10.31 1.33
CA ARG A 210 1.06 9.22 1.03
C ARG A 210 1.53 8.24 -0.04
N LYS A 211 2.23 8.72 -1.09
CA LYS A 211 2.80 7.85 -2.14
C LYS A 211 4.09 7.15 -1.72
N ILE A 212 4.87 7.79 -0.85
CA ILE A 212 6.21 7.34 -0.43
C ILE A 212 6.09 6.35 0.75
N ASN A 213 5.26 6.67 1.73
CA ASN A 213 5.05 5.88 2.95
C ASN A 213 3.57 5.88 3.37
N PRO A 214 2.75 5.00 2.77
CA PRO A 214 1.32 4.87 3.09
C PRO A 214 1.05 4.50 4.55
N GLU A 215 1.93 3.72 5.18
CA GLU A 215 1.77 3.32 6.59
C GLU A 215 1.89 4.54 7.52
N LEU A 216 2.88 5.39 7.28
CA LEU A 216 3.06 6.61 8.06
C LEU A 216 1.87 7.55 7.90
N ASN A 217 1.38 7.72 6.66
CA ASN A 217 0.15 8.48 6.40
C ASN A 217 -1.02 7.93 7.22
N LYS A 218 -1.25 6.61 7.22
CA LYS A 218 -2.31 5.99 8.04
C LYS A 218 -2.14 6.24 9.53
N LYS A 219 -0.92 6.13 10.07
CA LYS A 219 -0.65 6.43 11.48
C LYS A 219 -0.95 7.89 11.81
N CYS A 220 -0.56 8.82 10.94
CA CYS A 220 -0.91 10.23 11.06
C CYS A 220 -2.42 10.47 11.10
N LEU A 221 -3.17 9.83 10.20
CA LEU A 221 -4.63 9.93 10.16
C LEU A 221 -5.27 9.34 11.42
N GLY A 222 -4.80 8.18 11.87
CA GLY A 222 -5.27 7.53 13.09
C GLY A 222 -4.95 8.32 14.36
N PHE A 223 -3.82 9.01 14.40
CA PHE A 223 -3.45 9.91 15.49
C PHE A 223 -4.42 11.10 15.59
N ILE A 224 -4.63 11.82 14.49
CA ILE A 224 -5.58 12.95 14.46
C ILE A 224 -6.99 12.50 14.84
N PHE A 225 -7.39 11.31 14.38
CA PHE A 225 -8.66 10.73 14.75
C PHE A 225 -8.83 10.59 16.27
N ASN A 226 -7.81 10.09 16.97
CA ASN A 226 -7.86 9.92 18.41
C ASN A 226 -7.89 11.25 19.18
N LEU A 227 -7.29 12.33 18.64
CA LEU A 227 -7.38 13.66 19.22
C LEU A 227 -8.80 14.24 19.15
N ASN A 228 -9.51 13.99 18.06
CA ASN A 228 -10.79 14.63 17.72
C ASN A 228 -12.01 14.13 18.50
N HIS A 229 -11.88 13.08 19.32
CA HIS A 229 -12.98 12.64 20.20
C HIS A 229 -13.28 13.63 21.34
N LYS A 230 -12.44 14.66 21.55
CA LYS A 230 -12.53 15.56 22.71
C LYS A 230 -13.07 16.97 22.41
N GLU A 231 -13.13 17.41 21.16
CA GLU A 231 -13.58 18.77 20.80
C GLU A 231 -14.55 18.75 19.60
N ASN A 232 -15.46 19.73 19.52
CA ASN A 232 -16.45 19.94 18.44
C ASN A 232 -15.79 20.31 17.10
N PHE A 233 -14.93 19.43 16.61
CA PHE A 233 -14.20 19.61 15.37
C PHE A 233 -15.10 19.34 14.15
N ASN A 234 -14.70 19.85 12.99
CA ASN A 234 -15.38 19.63 11.71
C ASN A 234 -15.21 18.16 11.27
N GLN A 235 -16.00 17.26 11.85
CA GLN A 235 -16.02 15.80 11.61
C GLN A 235 -15.98 15.46 10.11
N SER A 236 -16.55 16.33 9.27
CA SER A 236 -16.53 16.26 7.82
C SER A 236 -15.14 16.08 7.21
N LEU A 237 -14.12 16.83 7.67
CA LEU A 237 -12.76 16.74 7.12
C LEU A 237 -12.11 15.39 7.42
N VAL A 238 -12.26 14.91 8.66
CA VAL A 238 -11.73 13.62 9.11
C VAL A 238 -12.37 12.47 8.33
N ILE A 239 -13.69 12.55 8.12
CA ILE A 239 -14.44 11.56 7.33
C ILE A 239 -13.92 11.53 5.89
N LEU A 240 -13.68 12.69 5.26
CA LEU A 240 -13.16 12.78 3.90
C LEU A 240 -11.76 12.16 3.77
N ASP A 241 -10.86 12.40 4.72
CA ASP A 241 -9.53 11.78 4.70
C ASP A 241 -9.58 10.25 4.88
N HIS A 242 -10.49 9.75 5.73
CA HIS A 242 -10.69 8.32 5.89
C HIS A 242 -11.29 7.68 4.62
N TYR A 243 -12.20 8.36 3.94
CA TYR A 243 -12.69 7.93 2.62
C TYR A 243 -11.56 7.82 1.61
N ASP A 244 -10.66 8.78 1.61
CA ASP A 244 -9.48 8.78 0.77
C ASP A 244 -8.55 7.60 1.08
N SER A 245 -8.28 7.33 2.36
CA SER A 245 -7.49 6.16 2.80
C SER A 245 -8.15 4.84 2.39
N LEU A 246 -9.47 4.75 2.53
CA LEU A 246 -10.29 3.59 2.18
C LEU A 246 -10.23 3.31 0.66
N LEU A 247 -10.40 4.35 -0.16
CA LEU A 247 -10.33 4.24 -1.62
C LEU A 247 -8.95 3.78 -2.11
N GLN A 248 -7.88 4.14 -1.40
CA GLN A 248 -6.55 3.61 -1.72
C GLN A 248 -6.40 2.14 -1.39
N ASP A 249 -6.84 1.74 -0.20
CA ASP A 249 -6.81 0.34 0.19
C ASP A 249 -7.63 -0.52 -0.78
N ILE A 250 -8.76 0.00 -1.28
CA ILE A 250 -9.52 -0.63 -2.36
C ILE A 250 -8.67 -0.76 -3.64
N ALA A 251 -8.00 0.33 -4.06
CA ALA A 251 -7.22 0.36 -5.30
C ALA A 251 -6.07 -0.66 -5.30
N ILE A 252 -5.44 -0.88 -4.14
CA ILE A 252 -4.35 -1.87 -3.98
C ILE A 252 -4.86 -3.26 -3.55
N SER A 253 -6.18 -3.46 -3.43
CA SER A 253 -6.80 -4.69 -2.93
C SER A 253 -6.37 -5.09 -1.50
N ASN A 254 -6.07 -4.11 -0.64
CA ASN A 254 -5.81 -4.29 0.79
C ASN A 254 -7.11 -4.34 1.60
N VAL A 255 -7.86 -5.45 1.50
CA VAL A 255 -9.16 -5.61 2.18
C VAL A 255 -9.07 -5.46 3.70
N ALA A 256 -7.92 -5.82 4.30
CA ALA A 256 -7.67 -5.65 5.73
C ALA A 256 -7.63 -4.17 6.13
N GLY A 257 -6.91 -3.36 5.34
CA GLY A 257 -6.88 -1.91 5.51
C GLY A 257 -8.26 -1.29 5.35
N VAL A 258 -9.03 -1.72 4.34
CA VAL A 258 -10.43 -1.28 4.17
C VAL A 258 -11.28 -1.59 5.41
N ALA A 259 -11.20 -2.80 5.96
CA ALA A 259 -11.96 -3.18 7.15
C ALA A 259 -11.53 -2.37 8.39
N MET A 260 -10.24 -2.21 8.61
CA MET A 260 -9.69 -1.45 9.74
C MET A 260 -10.09 0.04 9.67
N THR A 261 -9.91 0.69 8.51
CA THR A 261 -10.32 2.08 8.29
C THR A 261 -11.84 2.24 8.43
N TRP A 262 -12.61 1.26 7.97
CA TRP A 262 -14.06 1.25 8.12
C TRP A 262 -14.52 1.12 9.58
N GLU A 263 -13.87 0.26 10.38
CA GLU A 263 -14.14 0.17 11.82
C GLU A 263 -13.83 1.47 12.56
N ALA A 264 -12.75 2.15 12.19
CA ALA A 264 -12.44 3.47 12.74
C ALA A 264 -13.52 4.49 12.35
N LEU A 265 -13.92 4.52 11.07
CA LEU A 265 -14.93 5.45 10.57
C LEU A 265 -16.30 5.26 11.25
N LEU A 266 -16.72 4.02 11.51
CA LEU A 266 -17.97 3.71 12.21
C LEU A 266 -17.99 4.17 13.67
N LYS A 267 -16.83 4.39 14.30
CA LYS A 267 -16.77 4.97 15.66
C LYS A 267 -17.08 6.46 15.65
N VAL A 268 -16.78 7.17 14.56
CA VAL A 268 -17.05 8.62 14.42
C VAL A 268 -18.42 8.89 13.83
N GLN A 269 -18.81 8.13 12.80
CA GLN A 269 -20.12 8.25 12.19
C GLN A 269 -20.77 6.86 12.16
N PRO A 270 -21.48 6.47 13.24
CA PRO A 270 -22.10 5.15 13.34
C PRO A 270 -23.28 4.95 12.37
N ASP A 271 -23.92 6.06 11.97
CA ASP A 271 -25.07 6.06 11.08
C ASP A 271 -24.63 5.86 9.63
N LEU A 272 -24.97 4.68 9.08
CA LEU A 272 -24.62 4.30 7.72
C LEU A 272 -25.26 5.18 6.65
N LEU A 273 -26.43 5.75 6.92
CA LEU A 273 -27.18 6.54 5.95
C LEU A 273 -26.52 7.90 5.70
N LYS A 274 -25.72 8.38 6.65
CA LYS A 274 -24.95 9.64 6.54
C LYS A 274 -23.63 9.47 5.79
N HIS A 275 -23.26 8.26 5.40
CA HIS A 275 -22.05 8.03 4.62
C HIS A 275 -22.28 8.23 3.12
N ASN A 276 -21.21 8.61 2.42
CA ASN A 276 -21.25 8.72 0.97
C ASN A 276 -21.54 7.35 0.32
N THR A 277 -22.62 7.27 -0.43
CA THR A 277 -23.08 6.08 -1.16
C THR A 277 -21.99 5.46 -2.04
N TYR A 278 -21.11 6.28 -2.65
CA TYR A 278 -19.98 5.81 -3.44
C TYR A 278 -19.02 4.96 -2.60
N ILE A 279 -18.79 5.33 -1.35
CA ILE A 279 -17.95 4.59 -0.40
C ILE A 279 -18.64 3.29 -0.01
N ILE A 280 -19.94 3.32 0.32
CA ILE A 280 -20.74 2.13 0.62
C ILE A 280 -20.69 1.12 -0.54
N TYR A 281 -20.88 1.60 -1.77
CA TYR A 281 -20.77 0.78 -2.98
C TYR A 281 -19.44 0.02 -3.06
N HIS A 282 -18.32 0.73 -2.84
CA HIS A 282 -17.00 0.10 -2.91
C HIS A 282 -16.70 -0.82 -1.73
N LEU A 283 -17.20 -0.51 -0.53
CA LEU A 283 -17.10 -1.38 0.64
C LEU A 283 -17.78 -2.72 0.39
N LEU A 284 -19.06 -2.68 0.00
CA LEU A 284 -19.83 -3.87 -0.32
C LEU A 284 -19.14 -4.71 -1.41
N LYS A 285 -18.68 -4.06 -2.49
CA LYS A 285 -17.96 -4.72 -3.59
C LYS A 285 -16.64 -5.34 -3.13
N THR A 286 -15.92 -4.70 -2.22
CA THR A 286 -14.59 -5.14 -1.76
C THR A 286 -14.71 -6.29 -0.76
N PHE A 287 -15.56 -6.17 0.25
CA PHE A 287 -15.77 -7.22 1.25
C PHE A 287 -16.35 -8.50 0.66
N LYS A 288 -17.19 -8.42 -0.37
CA LYS A 288 -17.74 -9.60 -1.06
C LYS A 288 -16.65 -10.53 -1.60
N LYS A 289 -15.56 -9.96 -2.14
CA LYS A 289 -14.51 -10.71 -2.85
C LYS A 289 -13.77 -11.72 -1.97
N THR A 290 -13.75 -11.50 -0.66
CA THR A 290 -12.90 -12.28 0.25
C THR A 290 -13.73 -12.89 1.38
N ILE A 291 -13.81 -14.22 1.43
CA ILE A 291 -14.56 -14.98 2.47
C ILE A 291 -14.20 -14.53 3.90
N LEU A 292 -12.94 -14.12 4.11
CA LEU A 292 -12.49 -13.63 5.41
C LEU A 292 -13.26 -12.38 5.88
N TYR A 293 -13.68 -11.50 4.96
CA TYR A 293 -14.27 -10.19 5.27
C TYR A 293 -15.75 -10.06 4.87
N GLN A 294 -16.36 -11.11 4.32
CA GLN A 294 -17.76 -11.09 3.89
C GLN A 294 -18.73 -10.67 5.01
N ASP A 295 -18.40 -10.99 6.27
CA ASP A 295 -19.21 -10.63 7.43
C ASP A 295 -19.33 -9.11 7.63
N TYR A 296 -18.28 -8.34 7.29
CA TYR A 296 -18.36 -6.86 7.33
C TYR A 296 -19.36 -6.33 6.30
N GLY A 297 -19.30 -6.87 5.09
CA GLY A 297 -20.24 -6.51 4.02
C GLY A 297 -21.67 -6.92 4.34
N LEU A 298 -21.88 -8.10 4.93
CA LEU A 298 -23.19 -8.55 5.39
C LEU A 298 -23.77 -7.62 6.46
N LYS A 299 -22.97 -7.19 7.44
CA LYS A 299 -23.41 -6.22 8.46
C LYS A 299 -23.84 -4.88 7.86
N ILE A 300 -23.12 -4.37 6.86
CA ILE A 300 -23.51 -3.14 6.15
C ILE A 300 -24.82 -3.37 5.39
N PHE A 301 -24.91 -4.48 4.66
CA PHE A 301 -26.08 -4.85 3.88
C PHE A 301 -27.33 -4.99 4.77
N GLU A 302 -27.24 -5.72 5.88
CA GLU A 302 -28.35 -5.95 6.82
C GLU A 302 -28.85 -4.68 7.49
N LYS A 303 -27.98 -3.69 7.72
CA LYS A 303 -28.39 -2.41 8.30
C LYS A 303 -29.03 -1.47 7.28
N LEU A 304 -28.71 -1.63 6.00
CA LEU A 304 -29.26 -0.80 4.92
C LEU A 304 -30.49 -1.43 4.25
N TYR A 305 -30.71 -2.74 4.41
CA TYR A 305 -31.88 -3.47 3.92
C TYR A 305 -32.90 -3.64 5.07
N PRO A 306 -34.24 -3.52 4.85
CA PRO A 306 -34.95 -3.33 3.58
C PRO A 306 -35.17 -1.87 3.19
N VAL A 307 -34.46 -0.91 3.79
CA VAL A 307 -34.62 0.51 3.47
C VAL A 307 -34.49 0.70 1.96
N GLU A 308 -35.44 1.42 1.35
CA GLU A 308 -35.42 1.84 -0.07
C GLU A 308 -34.20 2.71 -0.44
N TYR A 309 -33.21 2.80 0.45
CA TYR A 309 -31.92 3.43 0.27
C TYR A 309 -31.24 3.04 -1.04
N PHE A 310 -31.33 1.76 -1.46
CA PHE A 310 -30.74 1.33 -2.73
C PHE A 310 -31.52 1.82 -3.97
N LEU A 311 -32.82 2.15 -3.86
CA LEU A 311 -33.61 2.73 -4.95
C LEU A 311 -33.18 4.17 -5.24
N LYS A 312 -32.93 4.95 -4.17
CA LYS A 312 -32.33 6.29 -4.27
C LYS A 312 -30.93 6.28 -4.87
N HIS A 313 -30.28 5.11 -4.88
CA HIS A 313 -28.87 4.96 -5.22
C HIS A 313 -28.62 3.75 -6.13
N GLN A 314 -28.93 3.89 -7.41
CA GLN A 314 -28.85 2.83 -8.43
C GLN A 314 -27.51 2.05 -8.48
N SER A 315 -26.40 2.67 -8.05
CA SER A 315 -25.10 2.01 -7.97
C SER A 315 -25.07 0.85 -6.95
N LEU A 316 -25.94 0.88 -5.93
CA LEU A 316 -26.03 -0.12 -4.86
C LEU A 316 -26.85 -1.35 -5.24
N ILE A 317 -27.70 -1.27 -6.27
CA ILE A 317 -28.53 -2.40 -6.74
C ILE A 317 -27.68 -3.65 -6.99
N GLY A 318 -26.60 -3.50 -7.77
CA GLY A 318 -25.69 -4.61 -8.08
C GLY A 318 -25.10 -5.25 -6.83
N PRO A 319 -24.41 -4.49 -5.95
CA PRO A 319 -23.96 -5.01 -4.67
C PRO A 319 -25.05 -5.67 -3.83
N PHE A 320 -26.25 -5.10 -3.71
CA PHE A 320 -27.34 -5.67 -2.90
C PHE A 320 -27.80 -7.02 -3.44
N LEU A 321 -28.09 -7.12 -4.74
CA LEU A 321 -28.39 -8.40 -5.40
C LEU A 321 -27.28 -9.43 -5.16
N GLN A 322 -26.03 -8.97 -5.21
CA GLN A 322 -24.88 -9.83 -4.98
C GLN A 322 -24.76 -10.34 -3.53
N TYR A 323 -25.24 -9.60 -2.53
CA TYR A 323 -25.32 -10.08 -1.14
C TYR A 323 -26.54 -10.98 -0.90
N ALA A 324 -27.67 -10.75 -1.57
CA ALA A 324 -28.78 -11.71 -1.58
C ALA A 324 -28.34 -13.08 -2.14
N ILE A 325 -27.59 -13.08 -3.26
CA ILE A 325 -26.94 -14.29 -3.80
C ILE A 325 -26.01 -14.95 -2.78
N LEU A 326 -25.22 -14.14 -2.07
CA LEU A 326 -24.25 -14.64 -1.09
C LEU A 326 -24.92 -15.31 0.11
N LYS A 327 -26.06 -14.76 0.56
CA LYS A 327 -26.93 -15.37 1.57
C LYS A 327 -27.69 -16.60 1.03
N LYS A 328 -27.76 -16.77 -0.29
CA LYS A 328 -28.62 -17.75 -0.98
C LYS A 328 -30.10 -17.57 -0.62
N ASP A 329 -30.51 -16.32 -0.42
CA ASP A 329 -31.86 -15.95 -0.04
C ASP A 329 -32.62 -15.54 -1.32
N SER A 330 -33.42 -16.48 -1.85
CA SER A 330 -34.20 -16.27 -3.08
C SER A 330 -35.30 -15.23 -2.87
N ASP A 331 -35.91 -15.20 -1.69
CA ASP A 331 -37.05 -14.33 -1.39
C ASP A 331 -36.58 -12.89 -1.27
N MET A 332 -35.46 -12.66 -0.60
CA MET A 332 -34.80 -11.36 -0.56
C MET A 332 -34.39 -10.89 -1.96
N ALA A 333 -33.82 -11.78 -2.78
CA ALA A 333 -33.48 -11.46 -4.17
C ALA A 333 -34.73 -11.07 -4.98
N GLN A 334 -35.81 -11.83 -4.85
CA GLN A 334 -37.06 -11.56 -5.53
C GLN A 334 -37.67 -10.23 -5.08
N ASN A 335 -37.67 -9.95 -3.78
CA ASN A 335 -38.14 -8.67 -3.24
C ASN A 335 -37.35 -7.50 -3.84
N ILE A 336 -36.02 -7.57 -3.88
CA ILE A 336 -35.20 -6.53 -4.52
C ILE A 336 -35.58 -6.35 -5.99
N ILE A 337 -35.79 -7.45 -6.75
CA ILE A 337 -36.18 -7.39 -8.16
C ILE A 337 -37.56 -6.74 -8.33
N THR A 338 -38.56 -7.18 -7.54
CA THR A 338 -39.93 -6.68 -7.60
C THR A 338 -39.96 -5.20 -7.30
N THR A 339 -39.34 -4.76 -6.20
CA THR A 339 -39.26 -3.35 -5.82
C THR A 339 -38.56 -2.51 -6.89
N ILE A 340 -37.51 -3.02 -7.54
CA ILE A 340 -36.88 -2.29 -8.66
C ILE A 340 -37.85 -2.21 -9.84
N SER A 341 -38.47 -3.32 -10.23
CA SER A 341 -39.33 -3.40 -11.40
C SER A 341 -40.53 -2.46 -11.30
N GLU A 342 -41.12 -2.33 -10.11
CA GLU A 342 -42.21 -1.39 -9.81
C GLU A 342 -41.78 0.08 -9.93
N ASN A 343 -40.49 0.37 -9.77
CA ASN A 343 -39.96 1.74 -9.77
C ASN A 343 -39.12 2.09 -11.00
N VAL A 344 -38.86 1.15 -11.91
CA VAL A 344 -37.99 1.33 -13.09
C VAL A 344 -38.51 2.44 -14.03
N GLU A 345 -39.83 2.56 -14.18
CA GLU A 345 -40.45 3.57 -15.05
C GLU A 345 -40.32 4.99 -14.52
N ASN A 346 -40.20 5.15 -13.20
CA ASN A 346 -40.07 6.46 -12.54
C ASN A 346 -38.65 7.06 -12.66
N TYR A 347 -37.68 6.32 -13.19
CA TYR A 347 -36.28 6.76 -13.28
C TYR A 347 -35.82 6.90 -14.73
N SER A 348 -36.03 8.09 -15.30
CA SER A 348 -35.59 8.47 -16.66
C SER A 348 -34.09 8.30 -16.94
N LYS A 349 -33.25 8.12 -15.91
CA LYS A 349 -31.79 7.89 -16.00
C LYS A 349 -31.35 6.46 -15.66
N PHE A 350 -32.27 5.50 -15.53
CA PHE A 350 -31.93 4.14 -15.12
C PHE A 350 -31.12 3.40 -16.20
N ASN A 351 -29.90 2.97 -15.87
CA ASN A 351 -29.07 2.18 -16.79
C ASN A 351 -29.55 0.72 -16.85
N LEU A 352 -30.57 0.49 -17.67
CA LEU A 352 -31.22 -0.80 -17.85
C LEU A 352 -30.30 -1.92 -18.34
N SER A 353 -29.29 -1.58 -19.16
CA SER A 353 -28.31 -2.56 -19.65
C SER A 353 -27.54 -3.16 -18.49
N LYS A 354 -26.98 -2.31 -17.63
CA LYS A 354 -26.25 -2.72 -16.43
C LYS A 354 -27.13 -3.50 -15.46
N TYR A 355 -28.41 -3.14 -15.35
CA TYR A 355 -29.38 -3.85 -14.52
C TYR A 355 -29.62 -5.28 -15.02
N TYR A 356 -29.88 -5.48 -16.31
CA TYR A 356 -30.06 -6.81 -16.88
C TYR A 356 -28.82 -7.67 -16.73
N SER A 357 -27.61 -7.11 -16.86
CA SER A 357 -26.38 -7.83 -16.53
C SER A 357 -26.34 -8.29 -15.07
N GLN A 358 -26.82 -7.48 -14.11
CA GLN A 358 -26.90 -7.91 -12.69
C GLN A 358 -27.96 -8.98 -12.46
N LEU A 359 -29.12 -8.90 -13.13
CA LEU A 359 -30.14 -9.94 -13.08
C LEU A 359 -29.66 -11.25 -13.71
N LEU A 360 -28.89 -11.17 -14.81
CA LEU A 360 -28.26 -12.33 -15.41
C LEU A 360 -27.36 -13.06 -14.39
N ILE A 361 -26.54 -12.32 -13.62
CA ILE A 361 -25.73 -12.90 -12.54
C ILE A 361 -26.60 -13.62 -11.51
N LEU A 362 -27.76 -13.04 -11.18
CA LEU A 362 -28.71 -13.61 -10.23
C LEU A 362 -29.26 -14.95 -10.72
N HIS A 363 -29.88 -14.98 -11.90
CA HIS A 363 -30.46 -16.20 -12.47
C HIS A 363 -29.39 -17.28 -12.69
N LEU A 364 -28.20 -16.91 -13.18
CA LEU A 364 -27.05 -17.83 -13.26
C LEU A 364 -26.59 -18.34 -11.89
N SER A 365 -26.79 -17.58 -10.81
CA SER A 365 -26.39 -18.01 -9.46
C SER A 365 -27.37 -19.01 -8.84
N PHE A 366 -28.66 -18.89 -9.19
CA PHE A 366 -29.73 -19.79 -8.77
C PHE A 366 -30.00 -20.95 -9.75
N ASN A 367 -29.23 -21.04 -10.84
CA ASN A 367 -29.42 -22.04 -11.92
C ASN A 367 -30.81 -21.96 -12.58
N ASP A 368 -31.40 -20.77 -12.65
CA ASP A 368 -32.68 -20.54 -13.32
C ASP A 368 -32.44 -20.36 -14.83
N SER A 369 -32.61 -21.45 -15.59
CA SER A 369 -32.39 -21.49 -17.03
C SER A 369 -33.36 -20.58 -17.79
N ASN A 370 -34.63 -20.53 -17.36
CA ASN A 370 -35.67 -19.71 -17.98
C ASN A 370 -35.38 -18.22 -17.77
N GLY A 371 -35.10 -17.82 -16.53
CA GLY A 371 -34.69 -16.44 -16.22
C GLY A 371 -33.42 -16.03 -16.94
N THR A 372 -32.43 -16.94 -17.06
CA THR A 372 -31.18 -16.71 -17.81
C THR A 372 -31.47 -16.44 -19.29
N SER A 373 -32.26 -17.29 -19.95
CA SER A 373 -32.63 -17.13 -21.36
C SER A 373 -33.41 -15.82 -21.59
N ASN A 374 -34.35 -15.52 -20.70
CA ASN A 374 -35.12 -14.28 -20.72
C ASN A 374 -34.22 -13.05 -20.59
N MET A 375 -33.25 -13.04 -19.66
CA MET A 375 -32.32 -11.93 -19.51
C MET A 375 -31.39 -11.77 -20.70
N ILE A 376 -30.86 -12.88 -21.25
CA ILE A 376 -30.02 -12.85 -22.46
C ILE A 376 -30.80 -12.21 -23.62
N SER A 377 -32.05 -12.63 -23.85
CA SER A 377 -32.88 -12.06 -24.92
C SER A 377 -33.13 -10.55 -24.71
N LYS A 378 -33.37 -10.11 -23.47
CA LYS A 378 -33.55 -8.69 -23.11
C LYS A 378 -32.28 -7.87 -23.30
N ILE A 379 -31.10 -8.45 -23.02
CA ILE A 379 -29.80 -7.80 -23.28
C ILE A 379 -29.59 -7.66 -24.78
N LEU A 380 -29.76 -8.75 -25.54
CA LEU A 380 -29.55 -8.78 -26.99
C LEU A 380 -30.43 -7.76 -27.72
N LYS A 381 -31.73 -7.70 -27.40
CA LYS A 381 -32.69 -6.73 -27.98
C LYS A 381 -32.28 -5.27 -27.82
N ARG A 382 -31.42 -4.94 -26.85
CA ARG A 382 -30.95 -3.57 -26.58
C ARG A 382 -29.61 -3.24 -27.22
N GLN A 383 -28.88 -4.24 -27.71
CA GLN A 383 -27.58 -4.04 -28.33
C GLN A 383 -27.75 -3.81 -29.83
N LYS A 384 -27.14 -2.75 -30.37
CA LYS A 384 -27.27 -2.38 -31.79
C LYS A 384 -26.90 -3.51 -32.76
N ASN A 385 -26.03 -4.42 -32.33
CA ASN A 385 -25.50 -5.49 -33.18
C ASN A 385 -26.04 -6.88 -32.80
N ASN A 386 -27.04 -6.98 -31.91
CA ASN A 386 -27.50 -8.27 -31.36
C ASN A 386 -26.35 -9.14 -30.80
N LEU A 387 -25.32 -8.50 -30.23
CA LEU A 387 -24.16 -9.15 -29.64
C LEU A 387 -24.20 -9.04 -28.12
N LEU A 388 -23.77 -10.10 -27.44
CA LEU A 388 -23.60 -10.08 -25.99
C LEU A 388 -22.41 -9.20 -25.61
N PRO A 389 -22.56 -8.24 -24.70
CA PRO A 389 -21.42 -7.49 -24.18
C PRO A 389 -20.33 -8.42 -23.64
N PRO A 390 -19.03 -8.07 -23.79
CA PRO A 390 -17.91 -8.92 -23.34
C PRO A 390 -18.02 -9.38 -21.87
N TYR A 391 -18.55 -8.51 -21.00
CA TYR A 391 -18.77 -8.80 -19.59
C TYR A 391 -19.86 -9.86 -19.37
N ASP A 392 -20.97 -9.79 -20.11
CA ASP A 392 -22.07 -10.75 -19.99
C ASP A 392 -21.66 -12.13 -20.53
N LEU A 393 -20.90 -12.16 -21.63
CA LEU A 393 -20.32 -13.41 -22.14
C LEU A 393 -19.33 -14.02 -21.13
N GLU A 394 -18.48 -13.21 -20.50
CA GLU A 394 -17.58 -13.67 -19.43
C GLU A 394 -18.37 -14.31 -18.27
N LEU A 395 -19.50 -13.72 -17.87
CA LEU A 395 -20.34 -14.26 -16.79
C LEU A 395 -20.90 -15.64 -17.14
N ILE A 396 -21.40 -15.81 -18.36
CA ILE A 396 -21.92 -17.09 -18.85
C ILE A 396 -20.78 -18.12 -18.90
N ILE A 397 -19.62 -17.76 -19.45
CA ILE A 397 -18.43 -18.63 -19.48
C ILE A 397 -18.02 -19.05 -18.06
N ARG A 398 -17.96 -18.11 -17.10
CA ARG A 398 -17.64 -18.43 -15.70
C ARG A 398 -18.67 -19.37 -15.08
N HIS A 399 -19.94 -19.24 -15.42
CA HIS A 399 -21.00 -20.12 -14.96
C HIS A 399 -20.83 -21.54 -15.53
N ILE A 400 -20.60 -21.69 -16.84
CA ILE A 400 -20.32 -22.98 -17.50
C ILE A 400 -19.15 -23.69 -16.81
N LEU A 401 -18.06 -22.95 -16.58
CA LEU A 401 -16.84 -23.44 -15.94
C LEU A 401 -16.98 -23.69 -14.43
N LYS A 402 -18.10 -23.30 -13.80
CA LYS A 402 -18.33 -23.53 -12.37
C LYS A 402 -18.48 -25.03 -12.11
N PHE A 403 -17.60 -25.56 -11.27
CA PHE A 403 -17.69 -26.93 -10.79
C PHE A 403 -18.35 -26.95 -9.40
N PRO A 404 -19.34 -27.81 -9.13
CA PRO A 404 -19.85 -27.97 -7.77
C PRO A 404 -18.71 -28.43 -6.85
N ARG A 405 -18.52 -27.75 -5.72
CA ARG A 405 -17.53 -28.16 -4.71
C ARG A 405 -18.03 -29.41 -3.97
N SER A 406 -18.08 -30.57 -4.63
CA SER A 406 -18.25 -31.85 -3.94
C SER A 406 -16.95 -32.18 -3.20
N LYS A 407 -17.06 -32.75 -1.99
CA LYS A 407 -15.93 -33.39 -1.30
C LYS A 407 -15.64 -34.68 -2.07
N ALA A 408 -14.60 -34.69 -2.89
CA ALA A 408 -14.21 -35.82 -3.72
C ALA A 408 -13.42 -36.85 -2.94
N ASN A 409 -13.79 -38.12 -3.04
CA ASN A 409 -12.85 -39.24 -2.93
C ASN A 409 -11.95 -39.29 -4.19
N GLU A 410 -10.88 -40.08 -4.21
CA GLU A 410 -9.96 -40.15 -5.37
C GLU A 410 -10.64 -40.54 -6.69
N SER A 411 -11.65 -41.41 -6.66
CA SER A 411 -12.50 -41.76 -7.83
C SER A 411 -13.27 -40.56 -8.42
N ASP A 412 -13.49 -39.51 -7.63
CA ASP A 412 -14.15 -38.27 -8.06
C ASP A 412 -13.15 -37.30 -8.72
N GLN A 413 -11.82 -37.48 -8.61
CA GLN A 413 -10.85 -36.60 -9.29
C GLN A 413 -10.80 -36.81 -10.80
N THR A 414 -10.77 -38.06 -11.28
CA THR A 414 -10.78 -38.37 -12.71
C THR A 414 -12.10 -37.94 -13.35
N GLN A 415 -13.23 -38.13 -12.66
CA GLN A 415 -14.53 -37.65 -13.13
C GLN A 415 -14.58 -36.11 -13.18
N LYS A 416 -14.05 -35.44 -12.16
CA LYS A 416 -13.88 -33.98 -12.14
C LYS A 416 -13.07 -33.48 -13.34
N MET A 417 -11.95 -34.13 -13.63
CA MET A 417 -11.09 -33.80 -14.77
C MET A 417 -11.85 -33.93 -16.10
N LYS A 418 -12.57 -35.04 -16.32
CA LYS A 418 -13.36 -35.27 -17.53
C LYS A 418 -14.46 -34.22 -17.71
N VAL A 419 -15.27 -33.99 -16.67
CA VAL A 419 -16.37 -33.02 -16.70
C VAL A 419 -15.84 -31.59 -16.91
N LEU A 420 -14.74 -31.22 -16.26
CA LEU A 420 -14.12 -29.91 -16.46
C LEU A 420 -13.60 -29.74 -17.89
N SER A 421 -13.04 -30.81 -18.46
CA SER A 421 -12.57 -30.81 -19.86
C SER A 421 -13.71 -30.56 -20.86
N VAL A 422 -14.89 -31.16 -20.63
CA VAL A 422 -16.09 -30.91 -21.45
C VAL A 422 -16.54 -29.46 -21.33
N LYS A 423 -16.67 -28.95 -20.08
CA LYS A 423 -17.04 -27.55 -19.82
C LYS A 423 -16.08 -26.53 -20.44
N ILE A 424 -14.78 -26.83 -20.48
CA ILE A 424 -13.78 -26.01 -21.17
C ILE A 424 -14.08 -25.95 -22.68
N GLN A 425 -14.40 -27.08 -23.31
CA GLN A 425 -14.76 -27.11 -24.74
C GLN A 425 -16.05 -26.34 -25.01
N GLU A 426 -17.07 -26.51 -24.18
CA GLU A 426 -18.33 -25.77 -24.28
C GLU A 426 -18.10 -24.25 -24.18
N ALA A 427 -17.28 -23.81 -23.23
CA ALA A 427 -16.93 -22.39 -23.08
C ALA A 427 -16.18 -21.84 -24.30
N ILE A 428 -15.26 -22.61 -24.87
CA ILE A 428 -14.52 -22.23 -26.10
C ILE A 428 -15.47 -22.17 -27.30
N TYR A 429 -16.35 -23.16 -27.45
CA TYR A 429 -17.35 -23.19 -28.51
C TYR A 429 -18.27 -21.97 -28.43
N LEU A 430 -18.78 -21.66 -27.23
CA LEU A 430 -19.62 -20.49 -27.01
C LEU A 430 -18.88 -19.19 -27.38
N PHE A 431 -17.63 -19.02 -26.91
CA PHE A 431 -16.81 -17.87 -27.27
C PHE A 431 -16.68 -17.74 -28.79
N ASN A 432 -16.22 -18.80 -29.47
CA ASN A 432 -16.01 -18.79 -30.91
C ASN A 432 -17.29 -18.53 -31.69
N LYS A 433 -18.43 -19.08 -31.24
CA LYS A 433 -19.74 -18.85 -31.86
C LYS A 433 -20.18 -17.39 -31.73
N THR A 434 -20.03 -16.80 -30.55
CA THR A 434 -20.43 -15.41 -30.29
C THR A 434 -19.52 -14.40 -30.98
N THR A 435 -18.25 -14.73 -31.19
CA THR A 435 -17.26 -13.78 -31.70
C THR A 435 -16.85 -14.03 -33.16
N LYS A 436 -17.52 -14.92 -33.88
CA LYS A 436 -17.11 -15.38 -35.22
C LYS A 436 -16.97 -14.22 -36.23
N ASP A 437 -17.88 -13.26 -36.18
CA ASP A 437 -18.02 -12.20 -37.17
C ASP A 437 -17.44 -10.85 -36.68
N LEU A 438 -16.69 -10.86 -35.58
CA LEU A 438 -16.09 -9.66 -35.01
C LEU A 438 -14.77 -9.29 -35.69
N SER A 439 -14.52 -7.99 -35.81
CA SER A 439 -13.21 -7.49 -36.20
C SER A 439 -12.14 -7.79 -35.14
N ASN A 440 -10.87 -7.79 -35.54
CA ASN A 440 -9.74 -7.96 -34.61
C ASN A 440 -9.76 -6.94 -33.46
N GLN A 441 -10.17 -5.69 -33.73
CA GLN A 441 -10.25 -4.64 -32.72
C GLN A 441 -11.35 -4.93 -31.69
N GLU A 442 -12.53 -5.39 -32.12
CA GLU A 442 -13.63 -5.76 -31.22
C GLU A 442 -13.26 -6.98 -30.37
N LEU A 443 -12.59 -7.97 -30.96
CA LEU A 443 -12.12 -9.18 -30.29
C LEU A 443 -11.24 -8.88 -29.06
N VAL A 444 -10.54 -7.74 -29.05
CA VAL A 444 -9.70 -7.31 -27.92
C VAL A 444 -10.49 -7.25 -26.62
N ALA A 445 -11.69 -6.67 -26.63
CA ALA A 445 -12.51 -6.58 -25.43
C ALA A 445 -13.02 -7.95 -24.98
N TYR A 446 -13.36 -8.83 -25.92
CA TYR A 446 -13.87 -10.17 -25.63
C TYR A 446 -12.81 -11.09 -25.04
N TYR A 447 -11.64 -11.22 -25.68
CA TYR A 447 -10.60 -12.10 -25.15
C TYR A 447 -10.06 -11.59 -23.80
N THR A 448 -10.01 -10.27 -23.59
CA THR A 448 -9.53 -9.68 -22.34
C THR A 448 -10.33 -10.15 -21.14
N ASN A 449 -11.64 -10.34 -21.31
CA ASN A 449 -12.55 -10.77 -20.25
C ASN A 449 -12.74 -12.30 -20.24
N CYS A 450 -12.90 -12.92 -21.41
CA CYS A 450 -13.34 -14.32 -21.53
C CYS A 450 -12.20 -15.35 -21.49
N TYR A 451 -10.99 -15.03 -21.95
CA TYR A 451 -9.88 -15.99 -21.92
C TYR A 451 -9.34 -16.26 -20.51
N PRO A 452 -9.18 -15.28 -19.61
CA PRO A 452 -8.68 -15.55 -18.25
C PRO A 452 -9.46 -16.63 -17.47
N PRO A 453 -10.81 -16.66 -17.42
CA PRO A 453 -11.52 -17.73 -16.74
C PRO A 453 -11.33 -19.10 -17.41
N VAL A 454 -11.25 -19.18 -18.75
CA VAL A 454 -10.99 -20.45 -19.46
C VAL A 454 -9.57 -20.94 -19.19
N ILE A 455 -8.57 -20.06 -19.29
CA ILE A 455 -7.17 -20.40 -18.97
C ILE A 455 -7.06 -20.85 -17.51
N LYS A 456 -7.75 -20.18 -16.57
CA LYS A 456 -7.80 -20.61 -15.18
C LYS A 456 -8.39 -22.03 -15.06
N ALA A 457 -9.47 -22.33 -15.76
CA ALA A 457 -10.06 -23.67 -15.76
C ALA A 457 -9.10 -24.72 -16.34
N CYS A 458 -8.41 -24.43 -17.45
CA CYS A 458 -7.35 -25.28 -17.98
C CYS A 458 -6.26 -25.53 -16.94
N VAL A 459 -5.81 -24.48 -16.24
CA VAL A 459 -4.79 -24.57 -15.18
C VAL A 459 -5.26 -25.40 -13.99
N GLU A 460 -6.51 -25.26 -13.54
CA GLU A 460 -7.08 -26.13 -12.51
C GLU A 460 -7.13 -27.60 -12.98
N ASN A 461 -7.48 -27.83 -14.25
CA ASN A 461 -7.46 -29.16 -14.85
C ASN A 461 -6.03 -29.74 -14.90
N LEU A 462 -5.02 -28.92 -15.21
CA LEU A 462 -3.60 -29.30 -15.15
C LEU A 462 -3.17 -29.68 -13.74
N LYS A 463 -3.66 -28.97 -12.70
CA LYS A 463 -3.39 -29.32 -11.30
C LYS A 463 -4.01 -30.68 -10.94
N LEU A 464 -5.21 -30.97 -11.43
CA LEU A 464 -5.86 -32.29 -11.24
C LEU A 464 -5.07 -33.41 -11.90
N CYS A 465 -4.65 -33.24 -13.17
CA CYS A 465 -3.87 -34.22 -13.92
C CYS A 465 -2.54 -34.62 -13.22
N ARG A 466 -1.99 -33.73 -12.40
CA ARG A 466 -0.71 -33.95 -11.69
C ARG A 466 -0.85 -34.66 -10.36
N ASN A 467 -2.02 -34.57 -9.72
CA ASN A 467 -2.28 -35.19 -8.43
C ASN A 467 -2.76 -36.63 -8.55
N SER A 468 -3.32 -37.02 -9.69
CA SER A 468 -3.66 -38.41 -10.01
C SER A 468 -2.40 -39.19 -10.40
N ALA A 469 -2.22 -40.38 -9.84
CA ALA A 469 -1.10 -41.27 -10.19
C ALA A 469 -1.01 -41.50 -11.72
N TYR A 470 0.22 -41.69 -12.20
CA TYR A 470 0.69 -41.71 -13.60
C TYR A 470 -0.09 -42.65 -14.56
N GLU A 471 -1.32 -42.29 -14.93
CA GLU A 471 -1.99 -42.89 -16.07
C GLU A 471 -1.68 -42.12 -17.35
N ILE A 472 -1.43 -42.82 -18.45
CA ILE A 472 -1.19 -42.28 -19.81
C ILE A 472 -2.30 -41.30 -20.23
N THR A 473 -3.53 -41.54 -19.79
CA THR A 473 -4.71 -40.68 -19.97
C THR A 473 -4.50 -39.25 -19.42
N ASN A 474 -3.77 -39.10 -18.32
CA ASN A 474 -3.46 -37.81 -17.70
C ASN A 474 -2.46 -37.00 -18.52
N GLN A 475 -1.53 -37.66 -19.22
CA GLN A 475 -0.55 -36.98 -20.08
C GLN A 475 -1.21 -36.39 -21.34
N THR A 476 -2.12 -37.15 -21.96
CA THR A 476 -2.90 -36.65 -23.11
C THR A 476 -3.76 -35.45 -22.71
N GLN A 477 -4.45 -35.53 -21.56
CA GLN A 477 -5.28 -34.43 -21.07
C GLN A 477 -4.44 -33.21 -20.66
N TYR A 478 -3.25 -33.43 -20.09
CA TYR A 478 -2.28 -32.37 -19.81
C TYR A 478 -1.88 -31.63 -21.09
N LEU A 479 -1.43 -32.35 -22.12
CA LEU A 479 -1.05 -31.78 -23.41
C LEU A 479 -2.22 -31.05 -24.08
N LYS A 480 -3.43 -31.61 -24.01
CA LYS A 480 -4.64 -30.96 -24.53
C LYS A 480 -4.89 -29.60 -23.88
N ASN A 481 -4.80 -29.50 -22.55
CA ASN A 481 -4.97 -28.24 -21.83
C ASN A 481 -3.86 -27.22 -22.17
N ILE A 482 -2.60 -27.65 -22.28
CA ILE A 482 -1.49 -26.77 -22.71
C ILE A 482 -1.72 -26.25 -24.13
N ASN A 483 -2.10 -27.12 -25.07
CA ASN A 483 -2.38 -26.75 -26.46
C ASN A 483 -3.53 -25.75 -26.58
N ILE A 484 -4.57 -25.87 -25.75
CA ILE A 484 -5.66 -24.89 -25.66
C ILE A 484 -5.12 -23.54 -25.21
N ILE A 485 -4.30 -23.51 -24.16
CA ILE A 485 -3.70 -22.27 -23.66
C ILE A 485 -2.80 -21.65 -24.75
N ASP A 486 -1.95 -22.44 -25.41
CA ASP A 486 -1.10 -21.97 -26.51
C ASP A 486 -1.92 -21.39 -27.66
N ALA A 487 -3.02 -22.04 -28.06
CA ALA A 487 -3.91 -21.52 -29.09
C ALA A 487 -4.53 -20.18 -28.68
N MET A 488 -4.93 -20.02 -27.42
CA MET A 488 -5.43 -18.75 -26.90
C MET A 488 -4.38 -17.64 -26.94
N PHE A 489 -3.13 -17.91 -26.52
CA PHE A 489 -2.05 -16.92 -26.61
C PHE A 489 -1.70 -16.57 -28.06
N LYS A 490 -1.73 -17.54 -28.98
CA LYS A 490 -1.58 -17.28 -30.43
C LYS A 490 -2.70 -16.37 -30.94
N ASN A 491 -3.95 -16.60 -30.54
CA ASN A 491 -5.08 -15.74 -30.89
C ASN A 491 -4.94 -14.33 -30.31
N VAL A 492 -4.52 -14.18 -29.05
CA VAL A 492 -4.24 -12.87 -28.45
C VAL A 492 -3.19 -12.12 -29.24
N LYS A 493 -2.09 -12.78 -29.64
CA LYS A 493 -1.06 -12.18 -30.48
C LYS A 493 -1.60 -11.78 -31.86
N LYS A 494 -2.45 -12.61 -32.47
CA LYS A 494 -3.08 -12.35 -33.77
C LYS A 494 -4.05 -11.15 -33.74
N TRP A 495 -4.86 -11.04 -32.68
CA TRP A 495 -5.92 -10.04 -32.59
C TRP A 495 -5.46 -8.72 -31.96
N THR A 496 -4.31 -8.71 -31.28
CA THR A 496 -3.70 -7.47 -30.81
C THR A 496 -3.11 -6.71 -32.01
N PRO A 497 -3.39 -5.41 -32.18
CA PRO A 497 -2.84 -4.64 -33.28
C PRO A 497 -1.31 -4.73 -33.35
N PRO A 498 -0.70 -4.79 -34.55
CA PRO A 498 0.75 -4.82 -34.70
C PRO A 498 1.43 -3.66 -33.94
N GLY A 499 2.51 -3.96 -33.22
CA GLY A 499 3.23 -2.99 -32.39
C GLY A 499 2.58 -2.67 -31.03
N GLN A 500 1.34 -3.11 -30.79
CA GLN A 500 0.68 -2.97 -29.49
C GLN A 500 0.90 -4.20 -28.60
N LYS A 501 0.81 -3.97 -27.29
CA LYS A 501 0.81 -5.04 -26.29
C LYS A 501 -0.61 -5.50 -25.99
N PRO A 502 -0.82 -6.76 -25.58
CA PRO A 502 -2.10 -7.19 -25.06
C PRO A 502 -2.58 -6.27 -23.94
N PRO A 503 -3.90 -6.08 -23.76
CA PRO A 503 -4.47 -5.22 -22.73
C PRO A 503 -3.92 -5.56 -21.34
N ARG A 504 -3.62 -4.50 -20.58
CA ARG A 504 -3.01 -4.63 -19.25
C ARG A 504 -3.87 -5.49 -18.30
N ALA A 505 -5.20 -5.42 -18.41
CA ALA A 505 -6.12 -6.22 -17.60
C ALA A 505 -6.02 -7.72 -17.88
N PHE A 506 -5.85 -8.11 -19.14
CA PHE A 506 -5.59 -9.50 -19.53
C PHE A 506 -4.27 -9.97 -18.90
N GLN A 507 -3.19 -9.22 -19.10
CA GLN A 507 -1.86 -9.56 -18.57
C GLN A 507 -1.84 -9.67 -17.03
N GLN A 508 -2.52 -8.79 -16.32
CA GLN A 508 -2.65 -8.85 -14.84
C GLN A 508 -3.38 -10.13 -14.39
N SER A 509 -4.42 -10.53 -15.11
CA SER A 509 -5.20 -11.73 -14.83
C SER A 509 -4.36 -12.99 -15.05
N ILE A 510 -3.67 -13.07 -16.20
CA ILE A 510 -2.74 -14.15 -16.50
C ILE A 510 -1.63 -14.25 -15.45
N SER A 511 -1.06 -13.12 -15.05
CA SER A 511 0.00 -13.10 -14.02
C SER A 511 -0.50 -13.72 -12.72
N SER A 512 -1.71 -13.35 -12.28
CA SER A 512 -2.32 -13.89 -11.06
C SER A 512 -2.59 -15.40 -11.17
N ILE A 513 -3.08 -15.88 -12.33
CA ILE A 513 -3.32 -17.30 -12.59
C ILE A 513 -2.00 -18.08 -12.62
N TYR A 514 -0.95 -17.51 -13.20
CA TYR A 514 0.36 -18.14 -13.28
C TYR A 514 1.05 -18.28 -11.92
N PHE A 515 1.05 -17.24 -11.08
CA PHE A 515 1.58 -17.37 -9.72
C PHE A 515 0.76 -18.36 -8.88
N ASP A 516 -0.56 -18.37 -9.04
CA ASP A 516 -1.39 -19.40 -8.41
C ASP A 516 -1.04 -20.81 -8.90
N PHE A 517 -0.78 -20.99 -10.20
CA PHE A 517 -0.30 -22.24 -10.77
C PHE A 517 1.05 -22.67 -10.16
N LEU A 518 2.08 -21.81 -10.21
CA LEU A 518 3.41 -22.10 -9.66
C LEU A 518 3.35 -22.52 -8.20
N THR A 519 2.57 -21.83 -7.39
CA THR A 519 2.50 -22.09 -5.94
C THR A 519 1.80 -23.41 -5.58
N HIS A 520 1.03 -23.99 -6.50
CA HIS A 520 0.39 -25.30 -6.33
C HIS A 520 1.14 -26.44 -7.05
N CYS A 521 2.17 -26.13 -7.83
CA CYS A 521 3.02 -27.15 -8.44
C CYS A 521 3.97 -27.74 -7.38
N THR A 522 3.61 -28.87 -6.77
CA THR A 522 4.58 -29.76 -6.13
C THR A 522 5.20 -30.60 -7.24
N LEU A 523 6.42 -30.28 -7.65
CA LEU A 523 7.11 -31.06 -8.67
C LEU A 523 7.30 -32.50 -8.17
N GLN A 524 6.88 -33.46 -8.99
CA GLN A 524 7.30 -34.86 -8.85
C GLN A 524 8.84 -34.91 -8.79
N PRO A 525 9.44 -35.75 -7.93
CA PRO A 525 10.88 -35.74 -7.65
C PRO A 525 11.79 -36.16 -8.81
N LYS A 526 11.28 -36.52 -10.01
CA LYS A 526 12.08 -37.18 -11.04
C LYS A 526 12.45 -36.37 -12.30
N ALA A 527 11.86 -35.20 -12.57
CA ALA A 527 12.19 -34.44 -13.80
C ALA A 527 12.54 -32.95 -13.59
N LEU A 528 12.42 -32.45 -12.36
CA LEU A 528 12.67 -31.06 -11.98
C LEU A 528 13.15 -30.99 -10.52
N SER A 529 13.96 -31.98 -10.12
CA SER A 529 14.36 -32.33 -8.75
C SER A 529 15.17 -31.27 -7.98
N ALA A 530 15.50 -30.13 -8.58
CA ALA A 530 16.32 -29.10 -7.94
C ALA A 530 15.66 -27.73 -7.77
N VAL A 531 14.56 -27.42 -8.50
CA VAL A 531 14.03 -26.04 -8.50
C VAL A 531 12.69 -25.95 -7.78
N ASN A 532 12.73 -25.44 -6.56
CA ASN A 532 11.55 -25.14 -5.74
C ASN A 532 10.61 -24.15 -6.46
N CYS A 533 9.40 -24.55 -6.85
CA CYS A 533 8.43 -23.68 -7.54
C CYS A 533 8.07 -22.41 -6.76
N LEU A 534 8.12 -22.44 -5.43
CA LEU A 534 7.95 -21.24 -4.62
C LEU A 534 9.13 -20.28 -4.79
N GLN A 535 10.34 -20.80 -4.99
CA GLN A 535 11.52 -19.99 -5.28
C GLN A 535 11.41 -19.36 -6.67
N ILE A 536 10.91 -20.10 -7.68
CA ILE A 536 10.59 -19.53 -9.00
C ILE A 536 9.55 -18.41 -8.85
N ALA A 537 8.48 -18.64 -8.09
CA ALA A 537 7.47 -17.61 -7.83
C ALA A 537 8.08 -16.37 -7.16
N LYS A 538 8.96 -16.55 -6.16
CA LYS A 538 9.70 -15.44 -5.53
C LYS A 538 10.58 -14.68 -6.53
N THR A 539 11.36 -15.39 -7.34
CA THR A 539 12.26 -14.80 -8.35
C THR A 539 11.47 -14.03 -9.41
N ASN A 540 10.46 -14.65 -10.01
CA ASN A 540 9.61 -14.02 -11.03
C ASN A 540 8.88 -12.80 -10.48
N PHE A 541 8.37 -12.89 -9.24
CA PHE A 541 7.74 -11.75 -8.58
C PHE A 541 8.73 -10.59 -8.43
N THR A 542 9.93 -10.86 -7.91
CA THR A 542 10.97 -9.84 -7.68
C THR A 542 11.42 -9.21 -9.00
N MET A 543 11.65 -10.00 -10.05
CA MET A 543 12.00 -9.50 -11.37
C MET A 543 10.88 -8.64 -11.99
N SER A 544 9.62 -9.02 -11.75
CA SER A 544 8.44 -8.30 -12.25
C SER A 544 8.19 -6.97 -11.52
N LEU A 545 8.86 -6.71 -10.39
CA LEU A 545 8.76 -5.43 -9.68
C LEU A 545 9.68 -4.34 -10.28
N ASN A 546 10.73 -4.70 -11.00
CA ASN A 546 11.66 -3.72 -11.58
C ASN A 546 10.98 -2.94 -12.72
N GLU A 547 10.84 -1.62 -12.58
CA GLU A 547 10.08 -0.77 -13.53
C GLU A 547 10.66 -0.77 -14.95
N LEU A 548 11.98 -0.89 -15.08
CA LEU A 548 12.66 -1.08 -16.38
C LEU A 548 12.24 -2.40 -17.06
N ALA A 549 11.90 -3.44 -16.28
CA ALA A 549 11.47 -4.74 -16.78
C ALA A 549 10.00 -4.76 -17.25
N ASN A 550 9.14 -3.88 -16.71
CA ASN A 550 7.72 -3.76 -17.12
C ASN A 550 7.55 -3.33 -18.59
N LYS A 551 8.60 -2.83 -19.24
CA LYS A 551 8.60 -2.51 -20.67
C LYS A 551 8.74 -3.74 -21.57
N THR A 552 9.16 -4.91 -21.07
CA THR A 552 9.43 -6.13 -21.87
C THR A 552 8.65 -7.36 -21.36
N VAL A 553 7.33 -7.27 -21.31
CA VAL A 553 6.46 -8.40 -20.96
C VAL A 553 6.52 -9.45 -22.07
N SER A 554 6.77 -10.71 -21.71
CA SER A 554 6.83 -11.80 -22.71
C SER A 554 5.45 -12.05 -23.32
N PRO A 555 5.33 -12.09 -24.66
CA PRO A 555 4.08 -12.48 -25.33
C PRO A 555 3.86 -14.00 -25.33
N GLN A 556 4.80 -14.79 -24.81
CA GLN A 556 4.75 -16.25 -24.83
C GLN A 556 3.84 -16.80 -23.72
N ASN A 557 3.33 -18.01 -23.94
CA ASN A 557 2.56 -18.75 -22.94
C ASN A 557 3.43 -19.05 -21.71
N PRO A 558 3.14 -18.46 -20.54
CA PRO A 558 3.95 -18.67 -19.34
C PRO A 558 3.77 -20.08 -18.74
N PHE A 559 2.72 -20.81 -19.12
CA PHE A 559 2.36 -22.12 -18.57
C PHE A 559 3.13 -23.29 -19.22
N ASN A 560 3.91 -23.03 -20.28
CA ASN A 560 4.74 -24.05 -20.91
C ASN A 560 6.06 -24.25 -20.13
N ILE A 561 6.07 -25.21 -19.20
CA ILE A 561 7.19 -25.46 -18.27
C ILE A 561 8.34 -26.25 -18.93
N ASN A 562 8.21 -26.69 -20.18
CA ASN A 562 9.22 -27.55 -20.84
C ASN A 562 10.55 -26.83 -21.17
N GLN A 563 10.80 -25.64 -20.63
CA GLN A 563 12.00 -24.86 -20.90
C GLN A 563 12.48 -24.19 -19.62
N ASN A 564 13.79 -23.96 -19.50
CA ASN A 564 14.46 -23.11 -18.49
C ASN A 564 13.86 -21.68 -18.35
N LEU A 565 12.81 -21.37 -19.13
CA LEU A 565 12.00 -20.15 -19.15
C LEU A 565 11.16 -19.89 -17.89
N ALA A 566 10.92 -20.89 -17.03
CA ALA A 566 10.15 -20.67 -15.81
C ALA A 566 10.78 -19.59 -14.90
N ILE A 567 12.10 -19.42 -14.95
CA ILE A 567 12.87 -18.45 -14.14
C ILE A 567 12.95 -17.05 -14.79
N THR A 568 12.58 -16.90 -16.07
CA THR A 568 12.74 -15.64 -16.83
C THR A 568 11.43 -15.05 -17.35
N THR A 569 10.29 -15.63 -16.98
CA THR A 569 8.98 -15.15 -17.44
C THR A 569 8.61 -13.84 -16.74
N LYS A 570 8.84 -12.71 -17.43
CA LYS A 570 8.45 -11.38 -16.98
C LYS A 570 6.94 -11.19 -17.10
N LEU A 571 6.28 -10.98 -15.96
CA LEU A 571 4.83 -10.82 -15.84
C LEU A 571 4.47 -9.45 -15.31
N ILE A 572 3.22 -9.01 -15.50
CA ILE A 572 2.78 -7.73 -14.94
C ILE A 572 2.39 -7.94 -13.48
N VAL A 573 3.25 -7.48 -12.58
CA VAL A 573 2.96 -7.35 -11.15
C VAL A 573 2.82 -5.87 -10.81
N ASN A 574 1.62 -5.46 -10.43
CA ASN A 574 1.32 -4.08 -10.06
C ASN A 574 0.52 -4.00 -8.76
N TYR A 575 0.19 -2.79 -8.33
CA TYR A 575 -0.56 -2.56 -7.09
C TYR A 575 -1.89 -3.34 -7.01
N ALA A 576 -2.54 -3.66 -8.13
CA ALA A 576 -3.83 -4.35 -8.13
C ALA A 576 -3.74 -5.85 -7.86
N ASN A 577 -2.67 -6.52 -8.29
CA ASN A 577 -2.52 -7.99 -8.15
C ASN A 577 -1.40 -8.43 -7.20
N ARG A 578 -0.50 -7.53 -6.82
CA ARG A 578 0.69 -7.83 -5.98
C ARG A 578 0.34 -8.48 -4.65
N ILE A 579 -0.63 -7.93 -3.92
CA ILE A 579 -1.05 -8.45 -2.61
C ILE A 579 -1.66 -9.85 -2.75
N VAL A 580 -2.48 -10.07 -3.78
CA VAL A 580 -3.11 -11.37 -4.05
C VAL A 580 -2.04 -12.43 -4.34
N ILE A 581 -1.05 -12.09 -5.18
CA ILE A 581 0.06 -12.98 -5.52
C ILE A 581 0.87 -13.35 -4.27
N LEU A 582 1.28 -12.36 -3.47
CA LEU A 582 2.04 -12.59 -2.25
C LEU A 582 1.28 -13.46 -1.24
N LYS A 583 -0.03 -13.25 -1.10
CA LYS A 583 -0.88 -14.08 -0.22
C LYS A 583 -0.94 -15.53 -0.69
N ASN A 584 -1.02 -15.77 -1.99
CA ASN A 584 -1.01 -17.12 -2.55
C ASN A 584 0.34 -17.82 -2.32
N ILE A 585 1.46 -17.11 -2.54
CA ILE A 585 2.80 -17.64 -2.25
C ILE A 585 2.94 -17.94 -0.75
N LEU A 586 2.58 -17.00 0.13
CA LEU A 586 2.64 -17.18 1.58
C LEU A 586 1.83 -18.38 2.06
N LYS A 587 0.59 -18.53 1.56
CA LYS A 587 -0.30 -19.64 1.92
C LYS A 587 0.33 -20.99 1.60
N ASN A 588 0.93 -21.13 0.42
CA ASN A 588 1.54 -22.39 -0.01
C ASN A 588 2.93 -22.60 0.63
N ALA A 589 3.71 -21.54 0.86
CA ALA A 589 4.96 -21.62 1.63
C ALA A 589 4.75 -22.13 3.06
N LYS A 590 3.70 -21.64 3.74
CA LYS A 590 3.30 -22.15 5.08
C LYS A 590 2.95 -23.64 5.04
N LYS A 591 2.17 -24.08 4.04
CA LYS A 591 1.82 -25.50 3.87
C LYS A 591 3.05 -26.39 3.66
N GLN A 592 4.03 -25.91 2.89
CA GLN A 592 5.28 -26.61 2.61
C GLN A 592 6.35 -26.41 3.69
N LYS A 593 6.03 -25.71 4.79
CA LYS A 593 6.98 -25.35 5.86
C LYS A 593 8.25 -24.64 5.37
N ASN A 594 8.16 -23.87 4.28
CA ASN A 594 9.29 -23.09 3.75
C ASN A 594 9.38 -21.75 4.50
N PHE A 595 10.19 -21.71 5.56
CA PHE A 595 10.29 -20.55 6.45
C PHE A 595 10.90 -19.31 5.77
N ASP A 596 11.87 -19.48 4.88
CA ASP A 596 12.53 -18.35 4.21
C ASP A 596 11.58 -17.59 3.29
N ILE A 597 10.82 -18.32 2.47
CA ILE A 597 9.82 -17.72 1.58
C ILE A 597 8.67 -17.16 2.39
N THR A 598 8.29 -17.81 3.49
CA THR A 598 7.30 -17.29 4.44
C THR A 598 7.75 -15.94 5.00
N LYS A 599 8.97 -15.84 5.55
CA LYS A 599 9.55 -14.61 6.11
C LYS A 599 9.63 -13.50 5.05
N TRP A 600 10.09 -13.84 3.85
CA TRP A 600 10.13 -12.91 2.72
C TRP A 600 8.75 -12.37 2.34
N CYS A 601 7.75 -13.25 2.14
CA CYS A 601 6.39 -12.84 1.81
C CYS A 601 5.78 -11.97 2.91
N VAL A 602 6.03 -12.26 4.18
CA VAL A 602 5.54 -11.44 5.30
C VAL A 602 6.17 -10.05 5.26
N GLY A 603 7.49 -9.94 5.00
CA GLY A 603 8.16 -8.65 4.83
C GLY A 603 7.57 -7.82 3.69
N GLU A 604 7.37 -8.43 2.52
CA GLU A 604 6.76 -7.75 1.37
C GLU A 604 5.29 -7.37 1.63
N LEU A 605 4.49 -8.24 2.25
CA LEU A 605 3.11 -7.92 2.60
C LEU A 605 3.03 -6.75 3.59
N LYS A 606 3.88 -6.72 4.61
CA LYS A 606 3.96 -5.58 5.55
C LYS A 606 4.31 -4.28 4.83
N LYS A 607 5.27 -4.32 3.91
CA LYS A 607 5.66 -3.18 3.08
C LYS A 607 4.51 -2.63 2.24
N TYR A 608 3.69 -3.51 1.64
CA TYR A 608 2.63 -3.09 0.71
C TYR A 608 1.24 -2.89 1.32
N MET A 609 0.90 -3.63 2.38
CA MET A 609 -0.37 -3.48 3.11
C MET A 609 -0.27 -2.46 4.26
N GLY A 610 0.94 -2.23 4.79
CA GLY A 610 1.18 -1.62 6.09
C GLY A 610 1.18 -2.68 7.21
N GLN A 611 2.05 -2.49 8.20
CA GLN A 611 2.19 -3.39 9.36
C GLN A 611 0.85 -3.63 10.07
N ASP A 612 0.07 -2.56 10.31
CA ASP A 612 -1.17 -2.63 11.09
C ASP A 612 -2.28 -3.39 10.34
N SER A 613 -2.41 -3.15 9.04
CA SER A 613 -3.36 -3.90 8.19
C SER A 613 -2.98 -5.37 8.10
N TYR A 614 -1.69 -5.70 8.04
CA TYR A 614 -1.23 -7.09 8.09
C TYR A 614 -1.53 -7.74 9.44
N ALA A 615 -1.25 -7.06 10.56
CA ALA A 615 -1.54 -7.54 11.90
C ALA A 615 -3.04 -7.78 12.11
N PHE A 616 -3.87 -6.85 11.64
CA PHE A 616 -5.32 -6.96 11.66
C PHE A 616 -5.82 -8.18 10.88
N GLU A 617 -5.26 -8.45 9.70
CA GLU A 617 -5.59 -9.67 8.95
C GLU A 617 -5.20 -10.95 9.70
N GLN A 618 -4.03 -10.98 10.35
CA GLN A 618 -3.63 -12.13 11.16
C GLN A 618 -4.59 -12.35 12.33
N LYS A 619 -5.06 -11.27 12.98
CA LYS A 619 -6.06 -11.34 14.05
C LYS A 619 -7.39 -11.93 13.57
N ILE A 620 -7.90 -11.51 12.40
CA ILE A 620 -9.14 -12.08 11.87
C ILE A 620 -8.94 -13.55 11.48
N LEU A 621 -7.79 -13.91 10.91
CA LEU A 621 -7.46 -15.29 10.57
C LEU A 621 -7.44 -16.20 11.81
N SER A 622 -6.83 -15.75 12.92
CA SER A 622 -6.82 -16.52 14.17
C SER A 622 -8.23 -16.66 14.76
N GLN A 623 -9.02 -15.59 14.77
CA GLN A 623 -10.42 -15.64 15.20
C GLN A 623 -11.25 -16.65 14.39
N LYS A 624 -11.15 -16.64 13.04
CA LYS A 624 -11.87 -17.62 12.21
C LYS A 624 -11.37 -19.04 12.40
N TYR A 625 -10.09 -19.23 12.74
CA TYR A 625 -9.56 -20.55 13.07
C TYR A 625 -10.18 -21.09 14.37
N HIS A 626 -10.20 -20.29 15.45
CA HIS A 626 -10.84 -20.68 16.71
C HIS A 626 -12.35 -20.93 16.57
N GLN A 627 -13.06 -20.12 15.78
CA GLN A 627 -14.47 -20.35 15.46
C GLN A 627 -14.72 -21.68 14.74
N ARG A 628 -13.79 -22.12 13.88
CA ARG A 628 -13.89 -23.43 13.22
C ARG A 628 -13.61 -24.58 14.17
N GLN A 629 -12.62 -24.44 15.06
CA GLN A 629 -12.32 -25.46 16.06
C GLN A 629 -13.48 -25.66 17.02
N SER A 630 -14.02 -24.58 17.60
CA SER A 630 -15.20 -24.66 18.47
C SER A 630 -16.44 -25.24 17.77
N LYS A 631 -16.65 -24.95 16.48
CA LYS A 631 -17.74 -25.57 15.70
C LYS A 631 -17.52 -27.07 15.49
N ASN A 632 -16.29 -27.49 15.23
CA ASN A 632 -15.95 -28.90 15.08
C ASN A 632 -16.11 -29.66 16.41
N GLU A 633 -15.70 -29.06 17.53
CA GLU A 633 -15.89 -29.61 18.87
C GLU A 633 -17.38 -29.78 19.20
N LYS A 634 -18.20 -28.75 18.98
CA LYS A 634 -19.66 -28.85 19.16
C LYS A 634 -20.29 -29.95 18.31
N ASN A 635 -19.87 -30.07 17.05
CA ASN A 635 -20.34 -31.13 16.18
C ASN A 635 -19.90 -32.52 16.68
N HIS A 636 -18.68 -32.64 17.21
CA HIS A 636 -18.17 -33.89 17.78
C HIS A 636 -18.93 -34.29 19.05
N VAL A 637 -19.24 -33.33 19.93
CA VAL A 637 -20.07 -33.55 21.13
C VAL A 637 -21.48 -34.01 20.73
N ASN A 638 -22.12 -33.32 19.76
CA ASN A 638 -23.46 -33.72 19.28
C ASN A 638 -23.48 -35.12 18.63
N ILE A 639 -22.40 -35.50 17.93
CA ILE A 639 -22.29 -36.86 17.35
C ILE A 639 -22.10 -37.90 18.46
N MET A 640 -21.32 -37.59 19.50
CA MET A 640 -21.09 -38.48 20.63
C MET A 640 -22.34 -38.62 21.52
N SER A 641 -23.21 -37.61 21.60
CA SER A 641 -24.47 -37.69 22.35
C SER A 641 -25.62 -38.38 21.59
N LEU A 642 -25.47 -38.57 20.27
CA LEU A 642 -26.44 -39.28 19.42
C LEU A 642 -26.08 -40.76 19.22
N LYS A 643 -24.87 -41.17 19.63
CA LYS A 643 -24.43 -42.57 19.71
C LYS A 643 -24.61 -43.06 21.13
#